data_AF-A0A843SQ88-F1
#
_entry.id   AF-A0A843SQ88-F1
#
_cell.length_a   1.000
_cell.length_b   1.000
_cell.length_c   1.000
_cell.angle_alpha   90.00
_cell.angle_beta   90.00
_cell.angle_gamma   90.00
#
_symmetry.space_group_name_H-M   'P 1'
#
loop_
_entity.id
_entity.type
_entity.pdbx_description
1 polymer ?
#
loop_
_entity_poly.entity_id
_entity_poly.type
_entity_poly.pdbx_seq_one_letter_code
_entity_poly.pdbx_strand_id
1 'polypeptide(L)'
;MLLSAGVIGAAHASKADHHEFEATLHAPFAADGADQDRPEARTFKLGFDFPLLEREQDVKWRLELVSPDGVVVQQWQGVQRIAGKPVDVSIAWDGRADGLILTDGVYVARMQAVTGDDTVEQSWDISVGRNPAQSMPAFKALPTSATSAASAKPARANGRVVQGAVAATGSLPYTVYLGNLHSQTNHSDGGGALGSCTGAQAPQSAALGPADAYQYAMNKGLDFLMASEHNHMYDGSDGTNASADPAAAKALFQSGLAAAANFNSAHAGFLGMYGLEWGVINNGGHMNIFNTTELLGWESNSSGQLIADTLTAKGDYAGLYTLMRQRGYVGQFNHPESSGQFQVNGTALGYTADGDQAMALCEVLNTSAFSTNTSEAETGRSTYEGACNKALEAGYHVAFSSDQDNHCANWGASYTNRTGVLLPNGTPLTTASMIAAIKARRVFATMDKTSQLILTANGHVMGERFTNSGPLNLVANFASSNGKTVSSVKMYEGVPGRNGTVTQLSATASTTITPAVGEHFYYAKITQNDGNILWSAPVWVTQDSGGGTTTPPAATQLIANGGFESGASSWSATSGVITSDAGEAAHGGSYKAWLNGYGSAHTDTLYQSVTIPAAATSANLSFWLKVVSSETTTTNAYDTLKVQVRSSANAVLATLATYSNLNKGSTYVQKSFDLSAYKGQTVRIYFEGVEGSTVSTAFLVDDVSLIAQ
;
A
#
# COMPACT_ATOMS: atom_id res chain seq x y z
N MET A 1 57.82 29.40 -9.44
CA MET A 1 57.98 28.31 -8.46
C MET A 1 57.57 28.87 -7.11
N LEU A 2 56.38 28.53 -6.63
CA LEU A 2 55.86 28.59 -5.25
C LEU A 2 54.33 28.54 -5.36
N LEU A 3 53.80 27.31 -5.29
CA LEU A 3 52.38 27.05 -5.08
C LEU A 3 52.05 27.41 -3.63
N SER A 4 51.11 28.34 -3.45
CA SER A 4 50.41 28.54 -2.19
C SER A 4 49.35 27.45 -2.03
N ALA A 5 49.60 26.53 -1.10
CA ALA A 5 48.65 25.52 -0.68
C ALA A 5 47.42 26.18 -0.04
N GLY A 6 46.27 26.07 -0.71
CA GLY A 6 44.98 26.38 -0.11
C GLY A 6 44.65 25.31 0.93
N VAL A 7 44.37 25.74 2.15
CA VAL A 7 43.86 24.90 3.23
C VAL A 7 42.46 24.47 2.83
N ILE A 8 42.29 23.19 2.52
CA ILE A 8 40.99 22.54 2.36
C ILE A 8 40.39 22.46 3.76
N GLY A 9 39.32 23.21 4.01
CA GLY A 9 38.55 23.10 5.24
C GLY A 9 37.96 21.70 5.36
N ALA A 10 38.09 21.09 6.53
CA ALA A 10 37.42 19.83 6.84
C ALA A 10 35.91 20.04 6.69
N ALA A 11 35.25 19.16 5.93
CA ALA A 11 33.80 19.10 5.87
C ALA A 11 33.26 18.88 7.29
N HIS A 12 32.55 19.86 7.83
CA HIS A 12 31.80 19.70 9.06
C HIS A 12 30.49 19.00 8.72
N ALA A 13 30.14 17.95 9.45
CA ALA A 13 28.83 17.31 9.40
C ALA A 13 27.73 18.34 9.66
N SER A 14 26.55 18.13 9.06
CA SER A 14 25.33 18.90 9.34
C SER A 14 25.10 19.01 10.85
N LYS A 15 24.77 20.21 11.35
CA LYS A 15 24.77 20.56 12.79
C LYS A 15 23.38 20.80 13.39
N ALA A 16 22.26 20.46 12.73
CA ALA A 16 20.93 20.76 13.28
C ALA A 16 19.88 19.65 13.18
N ASP A 17 19.94 18.78 12.16
CA ASP A 17 19.05 17.63 12.03
C ASP A 17 19.77 16.34 12.47
N HIS A 18 19.05 15.34 12.99
CA HIS A 18 19.61 14.12 13.63
C HIS A 18 20.37 14.33 14.96
N HIS A 19 19.88 15.22 15.83
CA HIS A 19 20.43 15.43 17.19
C HIS A 19 19.74 14.61 18.27
N GLU A 20 18.92 13.64 17.89
CA GLU A 20 18.11 12.89 18.85
C GLU A 20 18.87 11.73 19.47
N PHE A 21 18.36 11.27 20.61
CA PHE A 21 18.85 10.06 21.21
C PHE A 21 18.45 8.85 20.37
N GLU A 22 19.42 8.18 19.78
CA GLU A 22 19.22 6.93 19.07
C GLU A 22 19.64 5.74 19.94
N ALA A 23 18.83 4.68 19.91
CA ALA A 23 19.20 3.40 20.51
C ALA A 23 18.91 2.23 19.58
N THR A 24 19.90 1.38 19.36
CA THR A 24 19.80 0.18 18.51
C THR A 24 20.04 -1.09 19.33
N LEU A 25 19.43 -2.19 18.89
CA LEU A 25 19.67 -3.52 19.46
C LEU A 25 20.11 -4.46 18.33
N HIS A 26 21.29 -5.04 18.46
CA HIS A 26 21.71 -6.18 17.66
C HIS A 26 21.53 -7.47 18.46
N ALA A 27 20.64 -8.34 17.96
CA ALA A 27 20.38 -9.66 18.51
C ALA A 27 20.51 -10.72 17.40
N PRO A 28 21.60 -11.51 17.37
CA PRO A 28 21.76 -12.60 16.40
C PRO A 28 20.61 -13.60 16.51
N PHE A 29 19.94 -13.87 15.39
CA PHE A 29 18.80 -14.79 15.36
C PHE A 29 19.20 -16.21 15.74
N ALA A 30 20.29 -16.74 15.18
CA ALA A 30 20.88 -18.00 15.59
C ALA A 30 22.12 -17.74 16.46
N ALA A 31 22.42 -18.68 17.38
CA ALA A 31 23.69 -18.70 18.07
C ALA A 31 24.83 -19.00 17.08
N ASP A 32 26.04 -18.56 17.41
CA ASP A 32 27.23 -18.86 16.60
C ASP A 32 27.68 -20.33 16.71
N GLY A 33 27.14 -21.07 17.68
CA GLY A 33 27.37 -22.50 17.89
C GLY A 33 28.82 -22.84 18.25
N ALA A 34 29.62 -21.85 18.69
CA ALA A 34 31.04 -22.04 18.94
C ALA A 34 31.34 -22.94 20.15
N ASP A 35 30.40 -23.03 21.10
CA ASP A 35 30.53 -23.81 22.33
C ASP A 35 29.51 -24.96 22.36
N GLN A 36 30.00 -26.20 22.35
CA GLN A 36 29.14 -27.40 22.37
C GLN A 36 28.39 -27.57 23.70
N ASP A 37 28.92 -27.05 24.81
CA ASP A 37 28.27 -27.10 26.13
C ASP A 37 27.23 -25.97 26.31
N ARG A 38 27.36 -24.93 25.49
CA ARG A 38 26.48 -23.75 25.44
C ARG A 38 26.07 -23.43 24.00
N PRO A 39 25.30 -24.32 23.35
CA PRO A 39 24.98 -24.20 21.92
C PRO A 39 24.13 -22.97 21.59
N GLU A 40 23.49 -22.37 22.60
CA GLU A 40 22.62 -21.18 22.45
C GLU A 40 23.32 -19.87 22.83
N ALA A 41 24.58 -19.92 23.26
CA ALA A 41 25.33 -18.75 23.67
C ALA A 41 25.47 -17.72 22.54
N ARG A 42 25.33 -16.45 22.89
CA ARG A 42 25.46 -15.32 21.97
C ARG A 42 25.63 -14.01 22.73
N THR A 43 26.02 -12.96 22.00
CA THR A 43 26.17 -11.62 22.54
C THR A 43 25.11 -10.69 21.97
N PHE A 44 24.34 -10.05 22.84
CA PHE A 44 23.50 -8.92 22.47
C PHE A 44 24.33 -7.63 22.54
N LYS A 45 24.13 -6.72 21.59
CA LYS A 45 24.82 -5.43 21.55
C LYS A 45 23.80 -4.30 21.50
N LEU A 46 23.84 -3.41 22.48
CA LEU A 46 23.00 -2.22 22.57
C LEU A 46 23.87 -1.04 22.16
N GLY A 47 23.49 -0.32 21.11
CA GLY A 47 24.17 0.90 20.67
C GLY A 47 23.39 2.12 21.12
N PHE A 48 24.07 3.12 21.68
CA PHE A 48 23.50 4.40 22.09
C PHE A 48 24.26 5.53 21.41
N ASP A 49 23.55 6.39 20.71
CA ASP A 49 24.12 7.61 20.14
C ASP A 49 23.26 8.82 20.50
N PHE A 50 23.91 9.94 20.71
CA PHE A 50 23.26 11.23 20.90
C PHE A 50 24.21 12.27 20.31
N PRO A 51 24.11 12.51 18.99
CA PRO A 51 25.00 13.43 18.31
C PRO A 51 24.97 14.82 18.96
N LEU A 52 26.15 15.45 19.07
CA LEU A 52 26.31 16.84 19.51
C LEU A 52 25.81 17.15 20.93
N LEU A 53 25.75 16.13 21.79
CA LEU A 53 25.43 16.24 23.20
C LEU A 53 26.37 17.23 23.94
N GLU A 54 25.84 18.39 24.38
CA GLU A 54 26.63 19.46 25.02
C GLU A 54 27.11 19.12 26.43
N ARG A 55 26.42 18.21 27.12
CA ARG A 55 26.72 17.76 28.48
C ARG A 55 26.44 16.27 28.58
N GLU A 56 27.27 15.55 29.32
CA GLU A 56 27.06 14.12 29.45
C GLU A 56 25.67 13.78 29.99
N GLN A 57 25.05 12.74 29.43
CA GLN A 57 23.74 12.24 29.84
C GLN A 57 23.80 10.76 30.23
N ASP A 58 22.92 10.38 31.16
CA ASP A 58 22.72 8.99 31.56
C ASP A 58 21.62 8.36 30.69
N VAL A 59 21.95 7.24 30.06
CA VAL A 59 21.00 6.36 29.38
C VAL A 59 20.67 5.21 30.32
N LYS A 60 19.44 5.14 30.80
CA LYS A 60 18.94 3.99 31.54
C LYS A 60 18.41 2.97 30.55
N TRP A 61 18.90 1.73 30.61
CA TRP A 61 18.48 0.70 29.67
C TRP A 61 18.05 -0.58 30.38
N ARG A 62 17.10 -1.28 29.76
CA ARG A 62 16.63 -2.63 30.13
C ARG A 62 16.58 -3.49 28.88
N LEU A 63 17.14 -4.70 28.95
CA LEU A 63 16.99 -5.75 27.94
C LEU A 63 16.25 -6.93 28.58
N GLU A 64 15.21 -7.42 27.93
CA GLU A 64 14.43 -8.58 28.34
C GLU A 64 14.49 -9.65 27.26
N LEU A 65 14.62 -10.91 27.69
CA LEU A 65 14.38 -12.06 26.84
C LEU A 65 12.98 -12.61 27.16
N VAL A 66 12.10 -12.61 26.16
CA VAL A 66 10.70 -12.99 26.29
C VAL A 66 10.47 -14.31 25.55
N SER A 67 9.86 -15.27 26.22
CA SER A 67 9.53 -16.59 25.68
C SER A 67 8.39 -16.56 24.65
N PRO A 68 8.19 -17.64 23.86
CA PRO A 68 7.11 -17.72 22.89
C PRO A 68 5.69 -17.50 23.46
N ASP A 69 5.49 -17.79 24.75
CA ASP A 69 4.24 -17.57 25.49
C ASP A 69 4.15 -16.18 26.15
N GLY A 70 5.14 -15.30 25.91
CA GLY A 70 5.12 -13.90 26.36
C GLY A 70 5.69 -13.65 27.76
N VAL A 71 6.34 -14.65 28.37
CA VAL A 71 6.91 -14.53 29.72
C VAL A 71 8.35 -14.00 29.63
N VAL A 72 8.70 -13.02 30.46
CA VAL A 72 10.10 -12.59 30.60
C VAL A 72 10.86 -13.70 31.33
N VAL A 73 11.76 -14.37 30.63
CA VAL A 73 12.59 -15.46 31.18
C VAL A 73 13.95 -14.97 31.66
N GLN A 74 14.39 -13.81 31.19
CA GLN A 74 15.65 -13.20 31.62
C GLN A 74 15.61 -11.69 31.42
N GLN A 75 16.30 -10.96 32.30
CA GLN A 75 16.38 -9.50 32.25
C GLN A 75 17.78 -9.01 32.62
N TRP A 76 18.25 -8.01 31.87
CA TRP A 76 19.44 -7.21 32.16
C TRP A 76 19.05 -5.75 32.21
N GLN A 77 19.75 -4.96 33.02
CA GLN A 77 19.55 -3.52 33.08
C GLN A 77 20.83 -2.82 33.51
N GLY A 78 20.96 -1.55 33.14
CA GLY A 78 22.11 -0.74 33.50
C GLY A 78 21.89 0.74 33.23
N VAL A 79 22.94 1.50 33.53
CA VAL A 79 23.03 2.93 33.19
C VAL A 79 24.33 3.11 32.42
N GLN A 80 24.23 3.69 31.23
CA GLN A 80 25.38 4.03 30.39
C GLN A 80 25.49 5.55 30.29
N ARG A 81 26.68 6.08 30.61
CA ARG A 81 26.99 7.50 30.42
C ARG A 81 27.45 7.73 28.98
N ILE A 82 26.87 8.73 28.31
CA ILE A 82 27.23 9.15 26.95
C ILE A 82 27.75 10.60 26.94
N ALA A 83 28.72 10.89 26.07
CA ALA A 83 29.40 12.19 25.99
C ALA A 83 29.73 12.57 24.53
N GLY A 84 28.69 12.61 23.69
CA GLY A 84 28.77 13.07 22.28
C GLY A 84 29.49 12.12 21.31
N LYS A 85 29.75 10.88 21.73
CA LYS A 85 30.19 9.78 20.86
C LYS A 85 29.28 8.58 21.06
N PRO A 86 29.02 7.77 20.02
CA PRO A 86 28.31 6.51 20.16
C PRO A 86 28.99 5.60 21.20
N VAL A 87 28.19 4.90 21.99
CA VAL A 87 28.65 3.92 22.98
C VAL A 87 27.91 2.61 22.81
N ASP A 88 28.64 1.50 22.92
CA ASP A 88 28.10 0.16 22.84
C ASP A 88 28.14 -0.55 24.21
N VAL A 89 27.05 -1.22 24.56
CA VAL A 89 26.97 -2.15 25.70
C VAL A 89 26.82 -3.57 25.17
N SER A 90 27.75 -4.46 25.56
CA SER A 90 27.72 -5.87 25.16
C SER A 90 27.25 -6.75 26.32
N ILE A 91 26.26 -7.61 26.05
CA ILE A 91 25.67 -8.52 27.01
C ILE A 91 25.90 -9.94 26.50
N ALA A 92 26.86 -10.64 27.11
CA ALA A 92 27.09 -12.04 26.85
C ALA A 92 26.00 -12.87 27.55
N TRP A 93 25.30 -13.69 26.78
CA TRP A 93 24.31 -14.64 27.26
C TRP A 93 24.80 -16.06 26.97
N ASP A 94 24.75 -16.93 27.98
CA ASP A 94 25.24 -18.31 27.91
C ASP A 94 24.22 -19.30 27.32
N GLY A 95 23.07 -18.80 26.86
CA GLY A 95 22.00 -19.60 26.30
C GLY A 95 21.04 -20.20 27.33
N ARG A 96 21.14 -19.79 28.61
CA ARG A 96 20.35 -20.33 29.73
C ARG A 96 19.67 -19.21 30.52
N ALA A 97 18.52 -19.51 31.11
CA ALA A 97 17.84 -18.63 32.07
C ALA A 97 17.94 -19.22 33.47
N ASP A 98 18.55 -18.51 34.42
CA ASP A 98 18.82 -18.99 35.78
C ASP A 98 19.52 -20.37 35.82
N GLY A 99 20.42 -20.61 34.85
CA GLY A 99 21.14 -21.88 34.68
C GLY A 99 20.34 -23.00 34.02
N LEU A 100 19.04 -22.79 33.76
CA LEU A 100 18.15 -23.76 33.12
C LEU A 100 18.24 -23.67 31.59
N ILE A 101 18.10 -24.84 30.95
CA ILE A 101 17.95 -24.94 29.50
C ILE A 101 16.57 -24.40 29.13
N LEU A 102 16.53 -23.46 28.20
CA LEU A 102 15.29 -22.94 27.65
C LEU A 102 14.64 -23.94 26.69
N THR A 103 13.31 -23.88 26.59
CA THR A 103 12.56 -24.67 25.62
C THR A 103 12.84 -24.22 24.19
N ASP A 104 12.77 -25.15 23.24
CA ASP A 104 12.84 -24.83 21.81
C ASP A 104 11.76 -23.80 21.42
N GLY A 105 12.14 -22.76 20.69
CA GLY A 105 11.19 -21.74 20.27
C GLY A 105 11.83 -20.48 19.69
N VAL A 106 10.97 -19.58 19.20
CA VAL A 106 11.36 -18.22 18.81
C VAL A 106 11.04 -17.27 19.96
N TYR A 107 12.08 -16.74 20.58
CA TYR A 107 12.04 -15.78 21.68
C TYR A 107 12.12 -14.35 21.13
N VAL A 108 11.79 -13.35 21.94
CA VAL A 108 11.96 -11.93 21.61
C VAL A 108 12.99 -11.31 22.55
N ALA A 109 14.06 -10.73 22.00
CA ALA A 109 14.94 -9.82 22.71
C ALA A 109 14.37 -8.40 22.62
N ARG A 110 13.90 -7.85 23.74
CA ARG A 110 13.25 -6.53 23.82
C ARG A 110 14.09 -5.56 24.65
N MET A 111 14.53 -4.46 24.04
CA MET A 111 15.26 -3.38 24.69
C MET A 111 14.36 -2.16 24.88
N GLN A 112 14.50 -1.50 26.02
CA GLN A 112 14.04 -0.14 26.27
C GLN A 112 15.23 0.71 26.74
N ALA A 113 15.42 1.89 26.16
CA ALA A 113 16.46 2.84 26.53
C ALA A 113 15.83 4.23 26.75
N VAL A 114 16.19 4.89 27.85
CA VAL A 114 15.59 6.16 28.28
C VAL A 114 16.69 7.16 28.62
N THR A 115 16.60 8.36 28.08
CA THR A 115 17.46 9.51 28.45
C THR A 115 16.66 10.80 28.40
N GLY A 116 16.71 11.62 29.45
CA GLY A 116 15.81 12.77 29.56
C GLY A 116 14.33 12.39 29.44
N ASP A 117 13.64 12.99 28.47
CA ASP A 117 12.25 12.68 28.09
C ASP A 117 12.15 11.69 26.92
N ASP A 118 13.28 11.28 26.33
CA ASP A 118 13.35 10.40 25.16
C ASP A 118 13.30 8.94 25.60
N THR A 119 12.51 8.13 24.88
CA THR A 119 12.38 6.69 25.12
C THR A 119 12.38 5.94 23.80
N VAL A 120 13.36 5.05 23.62
CA VAL A 120 13.50 4.21 22.44
C VAL A 120 13.30 2.76 22.81
N GLU A 121 12.47 2.06 22.03
CA GLU A 121 12.21 0.62 22.18
C GLU A 121 12.65 -0.13 20.93
N GLN A 122 13.37 -1.24 21.11
CA GLN A 122 13.82 -2.11 20.02
C GLN A 122 13.45 -3.56 20.34
N SER A 123 13.08 -4.36 19.35
CA SER A 123 12.71 -5.76 19.55
C SER A 123 13.08 -6.64 18.36
N TRP A 124 13.72 -7.77 18.64
CA TRP A 124 14.13 -8.74 17.62
C TRP A 124 13.81 -10.17 18.04
N ASP A 125 13.30 -10.97 17.10
CA ASP A 125 13.12 -12.39 17.29
C ASP A 125 14.49 -13.09 17.33
N ILE A 126 14.66 -14.11 18.18
CA ILE A 126 15.81 -15.01 18.20
C ILE A 126 15.34 -16.47 18.28
N SER A 127 16.07 -17.36 17.61
CA SER A 127 15.88 -18.81 17.69
C SER A 127 16.64 -19.37 18.88
N VAL A 128 15.94 -20.14 19.71
CA VAL A 128 16.52 -20.98 20.76
C VAL A 128 16.18 -22.43 20.45
N GLY A 129 17.18 -23.30 20.42
CA GLY A 129 17.00 -24.72 20.19
C GLY A 129 16.50 -25.04 18.78
N ARG A 130 15.76 -26.15 18.63
CA ARG A 130 15.26 -26.59 17.32
C ARG A 130 13.94 -25.91 16.96
N ASN A 131 13.98 -25.04 15.95
CA ASN A 131 12.77 -24.43 15.38
C ASN A 131 12.40 -25.06 14.03
N PRO A 132 11.47 -26.04 13.98
CA PRO A 132 11.00 -26.59 12.72
C PRO A 132 10.29 -25.50 11.90
N ALA A 133 10.38 -25.62 10.58
CA ALA A 133 9.70 -24.70 9.68
C ALA A 133 8.18 -24.74 9.91
N GLN A 134 7.56 -23.56 9.97
CA GLN A 134 6.11 -23.41 10.04
C GLN A 134 5.46 -23.89 8.75
N SER A 135 4.28 -24.51 8.89
CA SER A 135 3.47 -24.89 7.73
C SER A 135 2.86 -23.64 7.10
N MET A 136 3.25 -23.35 5.87
CA MET A 136 2.72 -22.22 5.08
C MET A 136 1.71 -22.71 4.05
N PRO A 137 0.64 -21.95 3.77
CA PRO A 137 -0.25 -22.20 2.65
C PRO A 137 0.53 -22.34 1.34
N ALA A 138 0.09 -23.23 0.45
CA ALA A 138 0.67 -23.34 -0.88
C ALA A 138 0.44 -22.03 -1.64
N PHE A 139 1.52 -21.29 -1.91
CA PHE A 139 1.47 -20.02 -2.61
C PHE A 139 2.52 -19.97 -3.71
N LYS A 140 2.08 -19.69 -4.93
CA LYS A 140 2.99 -19.41 -6.04
C LYS A 140 3.44 -17.96 -5.93
N ALA A 141 4.75 -17.76 -5.85
CA ALA A 141 5.38 -16.44 -5.89
C ALA A 141 4.74 -15.57 -6.99
N LEU A 142 4.33 -14.35 -6.63
CA LEU A 142 3.93 -13.35 -7.62
C LEU A 142 5.14 -12.98 -8.48
N PRO A 143 4.93 -12.66 -9.77
CA PRO A 143 6.01 -12.21 -10.63
C PRO A 143 6.64 -10.94 -10.10
N THR A 144 7.94 -10.81 -10.32
CA THR A 144 8.76 -9.61 -10.09
C THR A 144 9.10 -8.96 -11.43
N SER A 145 9.65 -7.75 -11.43
CA SER A 145 10.19 -7.11 -12.65
C SER A 145 11.14 -8.04 -13.43
N ALA A 146 12.10 -8.68 -12.73
CA ALA A 146 13.10 -9.56 -13.30
C ALA A 146 12.49 -10.81 -13.97
N THR A 147 11.46 -11.39 -13.38
CA THR A 147 10.79 -12.59 -13.90
C THR A 147 9.75 -12.26 -14.99
N SER A 148 9.14 -11.08 -14.93
CA SER A 148 8.24 -10.56 -15.97
C SER A 148 8.99 -10.24 -17.26
N ALA A 149 10.19 -9.63 -17.16
CA ALA A 149 11.05 -9.35 -18.29
C ALA A 149 11.56 -10.63 -18.99
N ALA A 150 11.82 -11.70 -18.23
CA ALA A 150 12.21 -13.01 -18.79
C ALA A 150 11.08 -13.70 -19.58
N SER A 151 9.82 -13.43 -19.23
CA SER A 151 8.63 -14.01 -19.87
C SER A 151 8.26 -13.31 -21.19
N ALA A 152 8.83 -12.15 -21.48
CA ALA A 152 8.61 -11.37 -22.70
C ALA A 152 9.50 -11.78 -23.89
N LYS A 153 10.39 -12.77 -23.73
CA LYS A 153 11.11 -13.39 -24.86
C LYS A 153 10.23 -14.49 -25.48
N PRO A 154 10.00 -14.50 -26.81
CA PRO A 154 9.17 -15.53 -27.43
C PRO A 154 9.85 -16.89 -27.29
N ALA A 155 9.27 -17.75 -26.45
CA ALA A 155 9.66 -19.15 -26.37
C ALA A 155 9.32 -19.82 -27.70
N ARG A 156 10.33 -20.40 -28.38
CA ARG A 156 10.10 -21.26 -29.54
C ARG A 156 9.35 -22.50 -29.06
N ALA A 157 8.07 -22.59 -29.42
CA ALA A 157 7.21 -23.71 -29.08
C ALA A 157 7.59 -24.95 -29.92
N ASN A 158 8.17 -25.97 -29.29
CA ASN A 158 8.12 -27.33 -29.82
C ASN A 158 6.80 -27.95 -29.35
N GLY A 159 5.92 -28.21 -30.31
CA GLY A 159 4.54 -28.62 -30.07
C GLY A 159 4.39 -29.88 -29.22
N ARG A 160 3.65 -29.75 -28.12
CA ARG A 160 2.82 -30.82 -27.58
C ARG A 160 1.70 -30.21 -26.75
N VAL A 161 0.47 -30.30 -27.26
CA VAL A 161 -0.74 -29.93 -26.54
C VAL A 161 -1.06 -31.04 -25.54
N VAL A 162 -1.14 -30.70 -24.26
CA VAL A 162 -1.77 -31.54 -23.24
C VAL A 162 -2.96 -30.76 -22.69
N GLN A 163 -4.16 -31.24 -23.03
CA GLN A 163 -5.42 -30.80 -22.43
C GLN A 163 -5.58 -31.42 -21.05
N GLY A 164 -6.10 -30.62 -20.10
CA GLY A 164 -6.76 -31.10 -18.89
C GLY A 164 -5.98 -30.88 -17.60
N ALA A 165 -6.14 -29.71 -16.99
CA ALA A 165 -6.04 -29.53 -15.54
C ALA A 165 -6.93 -28.35 -15.12
N VAL A 166 -7.72 -28.59 -14.07
CA VAL A 166 -8.57 -27.65 -13.36
C VAL A 166 -7.76 -26.39 -13.01
N ALA A 167 -8.34 -25.20 -13.20
CA ALA A 167 -7.68 -23.94 -12.86
C ALA A 167 -7.25 -23.97 -11.39
N ALA A 168 -5.93 -23.98 -11.15
CA ALA A 168 -5.39 -23.68 -9.84
C ALA A 168 -5.87 -22.28 -9.45
N THR A 169 -6.17 -22.06 -8.17
CA THR A 169 -6.32 -20.75 -7.53
C THR A 169 -5.00 -19.94 -7.54
N GLY A 170 -4.23 -20.02 -8.62
CA GLY A 170 -2.80 -19.77 -8.65
C GLY A 170 -2.43 -18.36 -9.12
N SER A 171 -1.91 -17.58 -8.16
CA SER A 171 -1.39 -16.20 -8.24
C SER A 171 -2.43 -15.09 -8.32
N LEU A 172 -2.40 -14.21 -7.32
CA LEU A 172 -3.08 -12.92 -7.34
C LEU A 172 -2.60 -12.12 -8.57
N PRO A 173 -3.44 -11.25 -9.17
CA PRO A 173 -3.14 -10.60 -10.44
C PRO A 173 -2.20 -9.40 -10.29
N TYR A 174 -1.07 -9.57 -9.61
CA TYR A 174 -0.10 -8.50 -9.31
C TYR A 174 1.33 -8.89 -9.67
N THR A 175 2.11 -7.88 -10.05
CA THR A 175 3.57 -7.89 -10.14
C THR A 175 4.15 -7.12 -8.96
N VAL A 176 5.16 -7.69 -8.31
CA VAL A 176 5.89 -7.09 -7.20
C VAL A 176 7.08 -6.30 -7.72
N TYR A 177 7.20 -5.07 -7.25
CA TYR A 177 8.37 -4.21 -7.46
C TYR A 177 9.01 -3.93 -6.10
N LEU A 178 10.34 -4.07 -6.00
CA LEU A 178 11.09 -3.91 -4.76
C LEU A 178 12.03 -2.70 -4.86
N GLY A 179 11.95 -1.81 -3.89
CA GLY A 179 12.75 -0.58 -3.91
C GLY A 179 12.93 0.03 -2.53
N ASN A 180 13.36 1.28 -2.54
CA ASN A 180 13.64 2.09 -1.36
C ASN A 180 12.95 3.45 -1.52
N LEU A 181 12.09 3.82 -0.58
CA LEU A 181 11.28 5.04 -0.62
C LEU A 181 11.87 6.20 0.18
N HIS A 182 13.01 5.99 0.85
CA HIS A 182 13.59 6.97 1.75
C HIS A 182 15.11 7.03 1.56
N SER A 183 15.61 8.11 0.96
CA SER A 183 17.04 8.38 0.79
C SER A 183 17.35 9.80 0.33
N GLN A 184 18.54 10.28 0.65
CA GLN A 184 18.97 11.66 0.48
C GLN A 184 20.07 11.74 -0.58
N THR A 185 20.22 12.91 -1.20
CA THR A 185 21.28 13.20 -2.16
C THR A 185 21.91 14.55 -1.85
N ASN A 186 22.78 15.04 -2.73
CA ASN A 186 23.34 16.37 -2.57
C ASN A 186 22.35 17.53 -2.77
N HIS A 187 21.04 17.27 -2.89
CA HIS A 187 20.05 18.35 -2.85
C HIS A 187 19.68 18.72 -1.41
N SER A 188 19.86 17.81 -0.43
CA SER A 188 19.96 18.09 1.00
C SER A 188 21.37 17.76 1.52
N ASP A 189 21.47 16.94 2.54
CA ASP A 189 22.65 16.51 3.31
C ASP A 189 23.12 15.09 2.96
N GLY A 190 22.61 14.50 1.87
CA GLY A 190 23.03 13.19 1.38
C GLY A 190 24.13 13.24 0.32
N GLY A 191 24.33 12.12 -0.38
CA GLY A 191 25.29 12.01 -1.48
C GLY A 191 26.77 11.91 -1.03
N GLY A 192 27.02 11.64 0.24
CA GLY A 192 28.37 11.53 0.80
C GLY A 192 29.18 10.39 0.17
N ALA A 193 30.40 10.68 -0.28
CA ALA A 193 31.26 9.68 -0.90
C ALA A 193 31.66 8.58 0.10
N LEU A 194 31.46 7.31 -0.28
CA LEU A 194 31.58 6.16 0.64
C LEU A 194 32.92 6.06 1.39
N GLY A 195 34.03 6.44 0.76
CA GLY A 195 35.35 6.36 1.40
C GLY A 195 35.58 7.38 2.52
N SER A 196 34.72 8.40 2.63
CA SER A 196 34.85 9.49 3.59
C SER A 196 33.55 9.85 4.32
N CYS A 197 32.45 9.19 4.00
CA CYS A 197 31.16 9.43 4.62
C CYS A 197 31.15 8.86 6.04
N THR A 198 30.82 9.70 7.01
CA THR A 198 30.72 9.33 8.44
C THR A 198 29.42 9.82 9.08
N GLY A 199 28.47 10.31 8.28
CA GLY A 199 27.25 10.99 8.74
C GLY A 199 26.60 11.84 7.65
N ALA A 200 25.59 12.61 8.01
CA ALA A 200 25.02 13.67 7.18
C ALA A 200 26.08 14.68 6.72
N GLN A 201 25.96 15.14 5.49
CA GLN A 201 26.85 16.12 4.88
C GLN A 201 26.33 17.53 5.16
N ALA A 202 27.21 18.55 5.12
CA ALA A 202 26.69 19.93 5.07
C ALA A 202 25.77 20.06 3.84
N PRO A 203 24.60 20.72 3.95
CA PRO A 203 23.63 20.75 2.85
C PRO A 203 24.25 21.23 1.53
N GLN A 204 23.96 20.47 0.47
CA GLN A 204 24.44 20.70 -0.89
C GLN A 204 25.97 20.66 -1.09
N SER A 205 26.73 20.22 -0.09
CA SER A 205 28.20 20.15 -0.18
C SER A 205 28.73 18.92 -0.90
N ALA A 206 27.91 17.85 -0.97
CA ALA A 206 28.30 16.60 -1.60
C ALA A 206 28.22 16.65 -3.13
N ALA A 207 28.94 15.75 -3.80
CA ALA A 207 29.03 15.74 -5.26
C ALA A 207 27.94 14.92 -5.96
N LEU A 208 27.29 13.99 -5.26
CA LEU A 208 26.44 12.97 -5.88
C LEU A 208 24.96 13.29 -5.68
N GLY A 209 24.24 13.44 -6.80
CA GLY A 209 22.85 13.91 -6.82
C GLY A 209 21.83 12.84 -7.22
N PRO A 210 20.58 13.24 -7.50
CA PRO A 210 19.47 12.32 -7.80
C PRO A 210 19.76 11.33 -8.93
N ALA A 211 20.38 11.77 -10.02
CA ALA A 211 20.71 10.89 -11.14
C ALA A 211 21.73 9.81 -10.77
N ASP A 212 22.74 10.14 -9.94
CA ASP A 212 23.72 9.18 -9.43
C ASP A 212 23.05 8.15 -8.52
N ALA A 213 22.13 8.60 -7.66
CA ALA A 213 21.36 7.75 -6.77
C ALA A 213 20.52 6.72 -7.53
N TYR A 214 19.75 7.17 -8.54
CA TYR A 214 18.97 6.28 -9.40
C TYR A 214 19.84 5.28 -10.14
N GLN A 215 20.96 5.74 -10.71
CA GLN A 215 21.89 4.87 -11.42
C GLN A 215 22.50 3.81 -10.50
N TYR A 216 22.88 4.19 -9.28
CA TYR A 216 23.45 3.27 -8.30
C TYR A 216 22.42 2.23 -7.85
N ALA A 217 21.22 2.66 -7.47
CA ALA A 217 20.14 1.78 -7.03
C ALA A 217 19.72 0.78 -8.13
N MET A 218 19.59 1.24 -9.38
CA MET A 218 19.30 0.37 -10.53
C MET A 218 20.41 -0.69 -10.69
N ASN A 219 21.68 -0.32 -10.56
CA ASN A 219 22.81 -1.24 -10.62
C ASN A 219 22.83 -2.26 -9.45
N LYS A 220 22.17 -1.94 -8.34
CA LYS A 220 21.97 -2.83 -7.19
C LYS A 220 20.69 -3.68 -7.29
N GLY A 221 19.98 -3.59 -8.41
CA GLY A 221 18.81 -4.41 -8.71
C GLY A 221 17.53 -3.96 -8.02
N LEU A 222 17.45 -2.69 -7.61
CA LEU A 222 16.19 -2.08 -7.19
C LEU A 222 15.33 -1.80 -8.43
N ASP A 223 14.02 -1.87 -8.25
CA ASP A 223 13.03 -1.48 -9.26
C ASP A 223 12.68 0.00 -9.21
N PHE A 224 12.81 0.60 -8.03
CA PHE A 224 12.56 2.02 -7.81
C PHE A 224 13.40 2.57 -6.67
N LEU A 225 13.67 3.87 -6.71
CA LEU A 225 14.28 4.64 -5.63
C LEU A 225 13.59 6.00 -5.55
N MET A 226 13.25 6.43 -4.34
CA MET A 226 12.90 7.83 -4.08
C MET A 226 14.10 8.58 -3.49
N ALA A 227 14.50 9.66 -4.16
CA ALA A 227 15.30 10.72 -3.55
C ALA A 227 14.32 11.68 -2.83
N SER A 228 14.36 11.67 -1.51
CA SER A 228 13.46 12.36 -0.58
C SER A 228 14.27 13.37 0.23
N GLU A 229 14.44 14.57 -0.30
CA GLU A 229 15.35 15.57 0.29
C GLU A 229 14.68 16.36 1.41
N HIS A 230 15.45 16.76 2.43
CA HIS A 230 14.94 17.63 3.48
C HIS A 230 14.41 18.95 2.92
N ASN A 231 13.15 19.24 3.24
CA ASN A 231 12.46 20.39 2.70
C ASN A 231 13.06 21.75 3.11
N HIS A 232 13.83 21.77 4.21
CA HIS A 232 14.43 22.95 4.82
C HIS A 232 15.94 23.07 4.57
N MET A 233 16.46 22.36 3.55
CA MET A 233 17.89 22.37 3.19
C MET A 233 18.16 22.85 1.74
N TYR A 234 17.11 23.26 1.02
CA TYR A 234 17.22 23.78 -0.36
C TYR A 234 17.92 25.15 -0.45
N ASP A 235 18.18 25.80 0.67
CA ASP A 235 18.93 27.05 0.76
C ASP A 235 20.44 26.88 1.02
N GLY A 236 20.88 25.62 1.12
CA GLY A 236 22.28 25.23 1.32
C GLY A 236 22.72 25.29 2.79
N SER A 237 21.79 25.24 3.75
CA SER A 237 22.11 25.26 5.18
C SER A 237 21.20 24.39 6.03
N ASP A 238 21.67 24.07 7.25
CA ASP A 238 20.94 23.28 8.27
C ASP A 238 19.89 24.12 9.03
N GLY A 239 19.61 25.33 8.56
CA GLY A 239 18.68 26.27 9.13
C GLY A 239 18.56 27.46 8.20
N THR A 240 17.84 28.51 8.59
CA THR A 240 17.50 29.55 7.62
C THR A 240 18.71 30.39 7.19
N ASN A 241 19.11 30.28 5.93
CA ASN A 241 20.05 31.18 5.29
C ASN A 241 19.36 32.52 4.96
N ALA A 242 19.63 33.53 5.77
CA ALA A 242 19.07 34.86 5.61
C ALA A 242 19.41 35.54 4.26
N SER A 243 20.43 35.03 3.54
CA SER A 243 20.86 35.53 2.22
C SER A 243 20.45 34.61 1.06
N ALA A 244 19.62 33.59 1.32
CA ALA A 244 19.18 32.65 0.30
C ALA A 244 18.42 33.34 -0.84
N ASP A 245 18.64 32.83 -2.05
CA ASP A 245 17.82 33.17 -3.23
C ASP A 245 16.66 32.15 -3.35
N PRO A 246 15.41 32.57 -3.10
CA PRO A 246 14.26 31.69 -3.24
C PRO A 246 14.10 31.09 -4.65
N ALA A 247 14.52 31.81 -5.69
CA ALA A 247 14.43 31.30 -7.05
C ALA A 247 15.39 30.13 -7.27
N ALA A 248 16.59 30.20 -6.69
CA ALA A 248 17.58 29.12 -6.75
C ALA A 248 17.08 27.86 -6.02
N ALA A 249 16.52 28.01 -4.81
CA ALA A 249 15.95 26.89 -4.05
C ALA A 249 14.83 26.17 -4.82
N LYS A 250 13.89 26.93 -5.40
CA LYS A 250 12.80 26.40 -6.24
C LYS A 250 13.34 25.73 -7.50
N ALA A 251 14.32 26.33 -8.16
CA ALA A 251 14.95 25.76 -9.34
C ALA A 251 15.67 24.44 -9.03
N LEU A 252 16.29 24.31 -7.85
CA LEU A 252 16.92 23.07 -7.39
C LEU A 252 15.88 21.96 -7.13
N PHE A 253 14.74 22.28 -6.52
CA PHE A 253 13.65 21.31 -6.38
C PHE A 253 13.12 20.84 -7.75
N GLN A 254 12.88 21.78 -8.68
CA GLN A 254 12.43 21.45 -10.03
C GLN A 254 13.48 20.65 -10.82
N SER A 255 14.77 20.86 -10.57
CA SER A 255 15.84 20.08 -11.22
C SER A 255 15.84 18.62 -10.76
N GLY A 256 15.47 18.33 -9.51
CA GLY A 256 15.28 16.97 -9.00
C GLY A 256 14.10 16.25 -9.66
N LEU A 257 12.96 16.93 -9.81
CA LEU A 257 11.81 16.41 -10.58
C LEU A 257 12.21 16.11 -12.03
N ALA A 258 12.96 17.02 -12.66
CA ALA A 258 13.46 16.82 -14.01
C ALA A 258 14.46 15.65 -14.10
N ALA A 259 15.35 15.48 -13.11
CA ALA A 259 16.30 14.37 -13.06
C ALA A 259 15.58 13.01 -13.01
N ALA A 260 14.55 12.88 -12.16
CA ALA A 260 13.71 11.68 -12.11
C ALA A 260 13.03 11.40 -13.45
N ALA A 261 12.37 12.40 -14.03
CA ALA A 261 11.69 12.26 -15.33
C ALA A 261 12.65 11.85 -16.45
N ASN A 262 13.82 12.51 -16.53
CA ASN A 262 14.84 12.20 -17.52
C ASN A 262 15.38 10.78 -17.35
N PHE A 263 15.68 10.37 -16.11
CA PHE A 263 16.17 9.03 -15.82
C PHE A 263 15.14 7.97 -16.21
N ASN A 264 13.87 8.17 -15.89
CA ASN A 264 12.77 7.26 -16.24
C ASN A 264 12.60 7.11 -17.76
N SER A 265 12.75 8.21 -18.51
CA SER A 265 12.66 8.17 -19.97
C SER A 265 13.76 7.33 -20.63
N ALA A 266 14.92 7.23 -19.97
CA ALA A 266 16.06 6.44 -20.42
C ALA A 266 16.05 4.99 -19.91
N HIS A 267 15.25 4.67 -18.88
CA HIS A 267 15.31 3.38 -18.17
C HIS A 267 13.92 2.80 -17.87
N ALA A 268 13.28 2.19 -18.88
CA ALA A 268 11.91 1.65 -18.74
C ALA A 268 11.73 0.52 -17.70
N GLY A 269 12.82 -0.04 -17.16
CA GLY A 269 12.81 -1.08 -16.11
C GLY A 269 13.05 -0.57 -14.70
N PHE A 270 13.20 0.75 -14.51
CA PHE A 270 13.48 1.39 -13.23
C PHE A 270 12.60 2.63 -13.06
N LEU A 271 12.22 2.95 -11.83
CA LEU A 271 11.49 4.17 -11.51
C LEU A 271 12.25 5.02 -10.49
N GLY A 272 12.86 6.11 -10.97
CA GLY A 272 13.30 7.22 -10.14
C GLY A 272 12.10 8.06 -9.70
N MET A 273 12.00 8.30 -8.40
CA MET A 273 11.03 9.20 -7.78
C MET A 273 11.78 10.32 -7.07
N TYR A 274 11.19 11.51 -7.06
CA TYR A 274 11.72 12.67 -6.36
C TYR A 274 10.60 13.31 -5.54
N GLY A 275 10.93 13.72 -4.31
CA GLY A 275 10.00 14.40 -3.43
C GLY A 275 10.73 14.94 -2.20
N LEU A 276 9.96 15.17 -1.14
CA LEU A 276 10.46 15.81 0.07
C LEU A 276 10.45 14.83 1.22
N GLU A 277 11.46 14.89 2.08
CA GLU A 277 11.34 14.56 3.48
C GLU A 277 11.01 15.86 4.22
N TRP A 278 9.75 16.00 4.64
CA TRP A 278 9.27 17.20 5.29
C TRP A 278 9.33 17.04 6.81
N GLY A 279 9.85 18.07 7.47
CA GLY A 279 9.88 18.17 8.92
C GLY A 279 11.28 18.43 9.45
N VAL A 280 11.39 18.32 10.77
CA VAL A 280 12.66 18.23 11.52
C VAL A 280 12.42 17.18 12.58
N ILE A 281 13.43 16.44 13.01
CA ILE A 281 13.18 15.39 14.00
C ILE A 281 12.85 16.02 15.38
N ASN A 282 13.71 16.93 15.85
CA ASN A 282 13.59 17.57 17.18
C ASN A 282 12.30 18.40 17.32
N ASN A 283 11.40 17.96 18.22
CA ASN A 283 10.06 18.51 18.42
C ASN A 283 9.14 18.44 17.17
N GLY A 284 9.39 17.47 16.27
CA GLY A 284 8.72 17.36 14.97
C GLY A 284 8.45 15.92 14.52
N GLY A 285 9.30 15.31 13.71
CA GLY A 285 9.06 14.07 12.96
C GLY A 285 9.32 14.25 11.46
N HIS A 286 9.86 13.24 10.79
CA HIS A 286 10.09 13.30 9.34
C HIS A 286 9.02 12.56 8.55
N MET A 287 8.64 13.15 7.42
CA MET A 287 7.59 12.62 6.58
C MET A 287 7.95 12.72 5.10
N ASN A 288 8.07 11.59 4.42
CA ASN A 288 8.15 11.62 2.98
C ASN A 288 6.83 12.07 2.36
N ILE A 289 6.90 13.01 1.43
CA ILE A 289 5.79 13.49 0.61
C ILE A 289 6.04 13.07 -0.83
N PHE A 290 5.28 12.08 -1.29
CA PHE A 290 5.30 11.60 -2.65
C PHE A 290 4.42 12.45 -3.56
N ASN A 291 4.79 12.50 -4.85
CA ASN A 291 4.01 13.14 -5.91
C ASN A 291 3.78 14.65 -5.71
N THR A 292 4.61 15.29 -4.88
CA THR A 292 4.62 16.75 -4.79
C THR A 292 5.24 17.37 -6.06
N THR A 293 4.67 18.48 -6.52
CA THR A 293 5.18 19.26 -7.66
C THR A 293 5.75 20.62 -7.24
N GLU A 294 5.71 20.89 -5.94
CA GLU A 294 6.05 22.16 -5.31
C GLU A 294 7.04 21.91 -4.16
N LEU A 295 7.99 22.82 -3.98
CA LEU A 295 8.79 22.86 -2.75
C LEU A 295 7.91 23.39 -1.60
N LEU A 296 7.77 22.61 -0.54
CA LEU A 296 7.02 22.97 0.66
C LEU A 296 7.99 23.41 1.77
N GLY A 297 7.75 24.56 2.41
CA GLY A 297 8.66 25.01 3.46
C GLY A 297 8.13 26.17 4.30
N TRP A 298 8.86 26.50 5.37
CA TRP A 298 8.51 27.56 6.34
C TRP A 298 9.50 28.73 6.35
N GLU A 299 10.63 28.61 5.66
CA GLU A 299 11.76 29.53 5.82
C GLU A 299 11.65 30.73 4.91
N SER A 300 12.05 31.89 5.42
CA SER A 300 12.08 33.14 4.67
C SER A 300 13.44 33.81 4.80
N ASN A 301 13.93 34.39 3.70
CA ASN A 301 15.16 35.16 3.72
C ASN A 301 15.00 36.49 4.48
N SER A 302 16.09 37.26 4.62
CA SER A 302 16.09 38.56 5.32
C SER A 302 15.14 39.61 4.72
N SER A 303 14.72 39.43 3.47
CA SER A 303 13.73 40.30 2.79
C SER A 303 12.29 39.81 2.99
N GLY A 304 12.06 38.76 3.78
CA GLY A 304 10.74 38.19 4.05
C GLY A 304 10.18 37.36 2.88
N GLN A 305 11.03 36.93 1.95
CA GLN A 305 10.61 36.09 0.83
C GLN A 305 10.70 34.62 1.23
N LEU A 306 9.60 33.88 1.03
CA LEU A 306 9.54 32.44 1.27
C LEU A 306 10.53 31.69 0.36
N ILE A 307 11.38 30.84 0.94
CA ILE A 307 12.38 30.01 0.26
C ILE A 307 11.74 28.66 -0.17
N ALA A 308 10.46 28.71 -0.56
CA ALA A 308 9.66 27.57 -0.98
C ALA A 308 8.52 28.06 -1.90
N ASP A 309 7.89 27.14 -2.63
CA ASP A 309 6.73 27.46 -3.47
C ASP A 309 5.47 27.70 -2.62
N THR A 310 5.25 26.83 -1.63
CA THR A 310 4.08 26.87 -0.75
C THR A 310 4.51 26.90 0.71
N LEU A 311 3.93 27.85 1.46
CA LEU A 311 4.15 27.96 2.91
C LEU A 311 3.49 26.78 3.62
N THR A 312 4.29 26.02 4.35
CA THR A 312 3.85 24.99 5.29
C THR A 312 4.50 25.29 6.63
N ALA A 313 3.73 25.66 7.65
CA ALA A 313 4.28 26.08 8.93
C ALA A 313 5.04 24.93 9.63
N LYS A 314 6.22 25.26 10.20
CA LYS A 314 7.06 24.27 10.90
C LYS A 314 6.27 23.61 12.04
N GLY A 315 6.21 22.28 12.03
CA GLY A 315 5.51 21.49 13.06
C GLY A 315 3.98 21.47 12.95
N ASP A 316 3.35 22.14 11.97
CA ASP A 316 1.90 22.09 11.75
C ASP A 316 1.50 20.92 10.85
N TYR A 317 1.48 19.72 11.43
CA TYR A 317 1.11 18.50 10.71
C TYR A 317 -0.36 18.50 10.26
N ALA A 318 -1.29 19.05 11.04
CA ALA A 318 -2.69 19.09 10.66
C ALA A 318 -2.92 19.98 9.42
N GLY A 319 -2.28 21.16 9.38
CA GLY A 319 -2.27 22.03 8.22
C GLY A 319 -1.61 21.36 7.01
N LEU A 320 -0.49 20.68 7.22
CA LEU A 320 0.20 19.93 6.16
C LEU A 320 -0.67 18.81 5.57
N TYR A 321 -1.31 17.98 6.41
CA TYR A 321 -2.21 16.92 5.95
C TYR A 321 -3.37 17.48 5.13
N THR A 322 -3.93 18.61 5.56
CA THR A 322 -4.99 19.32 4.84
C THR A 322 -4.53 19.73 3.44
N LEU A 323 -3.33 20.32 3.34
CA LEU A 323 -2.73 20.69 2.06
C LEU A 323 -2.48 19.45 1.17
N MET A 324 -1.87 18.40 1.73
CA MET A 324 -1.56 17.18 1.00
C MET A 324 -2.81 16.53 0.41
N ARG A 325 -3.90 16.43 1.20
CA ARG A 325 -5.19 15.95 0.73
C ARG A 325 -5.73 16.79 -0.43
N GLN A 326 -5.70 18.11 -0.30
CA GLN A 326 -6.18 19.04 -1.35
C GLN A 326 -5.38 18.92 -2.65
N ARG A 327 -4.08 18.63 -2.55
CA ARG A 327 -3.17 18.47 -3.70
C ARG A 327 -3.10 17.04 -4.23
N GLY A 328 -3.70 16.08 -3.52
CA GLY A 328 -3.63 14.66 -3.86
C GLY A 328 -2.24 14.04 -3.66
N TYR A 329 -1.39 14.69 -2.85
CA TYR A 329 -0.09 14.18 -2.41
C TYR A 329 -0.27 13.01 -1.45
N VAL A 330 0.79 12.22 -1.29
CA VAL A 330 0.76 11.01 -0.46
C VAL A 330 1.89 11.08 0.54
N GLY A 331 1.65 10.69 1.79
CA GLY A 331 2.63 10.72 2.86
C GLY A 331 3.09 9.35 3.34
N GLN A 332 4.31 9.30 3.84
CA GLN A 332 4.87 8.23 4.66
C GLN A 332 5.40 8.83 5.97
N PHE A 333 5.08 8.22 7.11
CA PHE A 333 5.80 8.50 8.34
C PHE A 333 7.19 7.85 8.25
N ASN A 334 8.26 8.64 8.31
CA ASN A 334 9.63 8.14 8.32
C ASN A 334 10.09 7.98 9.77
N HIS A 335 10.81 6.89 10.02
CA HIS A 335 11.40 6.54 11.33
C HIS A 335 10.61 7.05 12.56
N PRO A 336 9.28 6.80 12.64
CA PRO A 336 8.43 7.55 13.56
C PRO A 336 8.60 7.12 15.01
N GLU A 337 8.45 8.08 15.92
CA GLU A 337 8.39 7.82 17.35
C GLU A 337 6.97 7.74 17.91
N SER A 338 6.82 6.97 18.99
CA SER A 338 5.54 6.83 19.69
C SER A 338 5.18 8.06 20.55
N SER A 339 6.11 8.97 20.77
CA SER A 339 5.96 10.20 21.54
C SER A 339 6.65 11.35 20.82
N GLY A 340 6.36 12.59 21.21
CA GLY A 340 7.07 13.77 20.70
C GLY A 340 6.71 14.16 19.25
N GLN A 341 6.49 13.21 18.35
CA GLN A 341 6.42 13.46 16.92
C GLN A 341 5.00 13.49 16.32
N PHE A 342 4.86 14.14 15.16
CA PHE A 342 3.62 14.24 14.37
C PHE A 342 2.43 14.75 15.20
N GLN A 343 2.68 15.80 15.98
CA GLN A 343 1.73 16.35 16.94
C GLN A 343 0.51 16.94 16.24
N VAL A 344 -0.67 16.49 16.64
CA VAL A 344 -1.94 17.15 16.34
C VAL A 344 -2.72 17.30 17.63
N ASN A 345 -3.09 18.54 17.98
CA ASN A 345 -3.79 18.87 19.23
C ASN A 345 -3.11 18.29 20.49
N GLY A 346 -1.76 18.31 20.52
CA GLY A 346 -0.96 17.79 21.63
C GLY A 346 -0.90 16.27 21.73
N THR A 347 -1.35 15.55 20.70
CA THR A 347 -1.25 14.09 20.60
C THR A 347 -0.20 13.71 19.56
N ALA A 348 0.83 12.97 19.98
CA ALA A 348 1.82 12.39 19.07
C ALA A 348 1.18 11.35 18.14
N LEU A 349 1.56 11.35 16.86
CA LEU A 349 0.86 10.61 15.79
C LEU A 349 -0.64 10.91 15.80
N GLY A 350 -1.00 12.17 16.05
CA GLY A 350 -2.38 12.56 16.27
C GLY A 350 -3.22 12.41 15.02
N TYR A 351 -4.39 11.80 15.15
CA TYR A 351 -5.28 11.51 14.03
C TYR A 351 -5.98 12.76 13.47
N THR A 352 -6.08 12.84 12.15
CA THR A 352 -7.01 13.72 11.45
C THR A 352 -7.61 12.97 10.24
N ALA A 353 -8.83 13.32 9.85
CA ALA A 353 -9.46 12.74 8.66
C ALA A 353 -8.68 13.07 7.38
N ASP A 354 -8.13 14.29 7.28
CA ASP A 354 -7.28 14.69 6.16
C ASP A 354 -5.95 13.91 6.16
N GLY A 355 -5.40 13.66 7.36
CA GLY A 355 -4.24 12.79 7.55
C GLY A 355 -4.51 11.35 7.13
N ASP A 356 -5.65 10.75 7.47
CA ASP A 356 -5.99 9.38 7.03
C ASP A 356 -6.04 9.26 5.49
N GLN A 357 -6.51 10.32 4.83
CA GLN A 357 -6.56 10.36 3.36
C GLN A 357 -5.17 10.56 2.75
N ALA A 358 -4.34 11.42 3.35
CA ALA A 358 -3.01 11.78 2.83
C ALA A 358 -1.94 10.73 3.14
N MET A 359 -1.92 10.18 4.35
CA MET A 359 -0.88 9.27 4.85
C MET A 359 -1.15 7.83 4.43
N ALA A 360 -0.24 7.23 3.67
CA ALA A 360 -0.41 5.87 3.15
C ALA A 360 0.58 4.85 3.71
N LEU A 361 1.75 5.28 4.19
CA LEU A 361 2.80 4.39 4.66
C LEU A 361 3.33 4.80 6.04
N CYS A 362 3.88 3.82 6.74
CA CYS A 362 4.64 4.01 7.96
C CYS A 362 5.88 3.13 7.87
N GLU A 363 7.05 3.74 8.02
CA GLU A 363 8.32 3.03 7.98
C GLU A 363 8.46 2.16 9.22
N VAL A 364 8.37 0.84 9.06
CA VAL A 364 8.43 -0.12 10.17
C VAL A 364 9.87 -0.50 10.52
N LEU A 365 10.79 -0.35 9.56
CA LEU A 365 12.20 -0.69 9.72
C LEU A 365 13.06 0.18 8.82
N ASN A 366 14.10 0.75 9.43
CA ASN A 366 15.13 1.50 8.73
C ASN A 366 16.52 0.91 9.06
N THR A 367 17.39 0.88 8.07
CA THR A 367 18.79 0.51 8.27
C THR A 367 19.58 1.76 8.67
N SER A 368 20.80 1.63 9.19
CA SER A 368 21.62 2.80 9.52
C SER A 368 21.76 3.76 8.32
N ALA A 369 21.22 4.98 8.48
CA ALA A 369 21.23 6.07 7.50
C ALA A 369 22.65 6.44 7.00
N PHE A 370 23.64 6.28 7.90
CA PHE A 370 25.04 6.62 7.67
C PHE A 370 25.92 5.39 7.34
N SER A 371 25.30 4.25 7.08
CA SER A 371 26.02 3.05 6.66
C SER A 371 26.81 3.33 5.38
N THR A 372 28.09 2.94 5.36
CA THR A 372 28.91 2.91 4.14
C THR A 372 28.98 1.51 3.54
N ASN A 373 28.21 0.55 4.08
CA ASN A 373 28.22 -0.83 3.63
C ASN A 373 27.70 -0.94 2.19
N THR A 374 28.37 -1.75 1.36
CA THR A 374 27.97 -1.99 -0.04
C THR A 374 27.72 -3.46 -0.36
N SER A 375 27.82 -4.32 0.65
CA SER A 375 27.70 -5.77 0.58
C SER A 375 26.41 -6.29 1.23
N GLU A 376 25.47 -5.41 1.58
CA GLU A 376 24.20 -5.74 2.24
C GLU A 376 24.39 -6.46 3.59
N ALA A 377 25.44 -6.10 4.33
CA ALA A 377 25.82 -6.74 5.58
C ALA A 377 25.74 -5.78 6.80
N GLU A 378 25.02 -4.66 6.66
CA GLU A 378 24.77 -3.76 7.78
C GLU A 378 24.01 -4.48 8.91
N THR A 379 24.39 -4.18 10.14
CA THR A 379 23.82 -4.75 11.35
C THR A 379 23.08 -3.73 12.21
N GLY A 380 23.41 -2.43 12.05
CA GLY A 380 22.69 -1.32 12.63
C GLY A 380 21.36 -1.10 11.93
N ARG A 381 20.27 -1.29 12.67
CA ARG A 381 18.90 -1.13 12.19
C ARG A 381 17.98 -0.81 13.36
N SER A 382 16.94 -0.05 13.06
CA SER A 382 15.92 0.38 14.00
C SER A 382 14.56 -0.12 13.53
N THR A 383 13.74 -0.59 14.46
CA THR A 383 12.33 -0.88 14.22
C THR A 383 11.45 0.20 14.83
N TYR A 384 10.35 0.52 14.14
CA TYR A 384 9.35 1.50 14.54
C TYR A 384 7.95 0.87 14.60
N GLU A 385 7.88 -0.47 14.75
CA GLU A 385 6.62 -1.21 14.77
C GLU A 385 5.63 -0.69 15.83
N GLY A 386 6.12 -0.27 17.00
CA GLY A 386 5.28 0.35 18.03
C GLY A 386 4.62 1.65 17.58
N ALA A 387 5.38 2.53 16.92
CA ALA A 387 4.86 3.80 16.41
C ALA A 387 3.87 3.58 15.26
N CYS A 388 4.17 2.66 14.33
CA CYS A 388 3.23 2.32 13.27
C CYS A 388 1.93 1.69 13.82
N ASN A 389 2.02 0.85 14.84
CA ASN A 389 0.85 0.30 15.53
C ASN A 389 0.04 1.40 16.22
N LYS A 390 0.71 2.39 16.83
CA LYS A 390 0.04 3.58 17.39
C LYS A 390 -0.69 4.38 16.32
N ALA A 391 -0.11 4.58 15.14
CA ALA A 391 -0.78 5.26 14.04
C ALA A 391 -2.02 4.50 13.55
N LEU A 392 -1.90 3.18 13.35
CA LEU A 392 -3.04 2.32 12.98
C LEU A 392 -4.18 2.38 14.01
N GLU A 393 -3.82 2.31 15.28
CA GLU A 393 -4.75 2.41 16.41
C GLU A 393 -5.33 3.80 16.60
N ALA A 394 -4.65 4.86 16.15
CA ALA A 394 -5.22 6.20 16.10
C ALA A 394 -6.30 6.33 15.01
N GLY A 395 -6.36 5.38 14.06
CA GLY A 395 -7.33 5.33 12.97
C GLY A 395 -6.73 5.59 11.59
N TYR A 396 -5.42 5.79 11.48
CA TYR A 396 -4.75 5.89 10.18
C TYR A 396 -4.77 4.55 9.46
N HIS A 397 -4.93 4.58 8.14
CA HIS A 397 -4.82 3.40 7.29
C HIS A 397 -3.49 3.43 6.54
N VAL A 398 -2.43 3.00 7.21
CA VAL A 398 -1.07 2.94 6.67
C VAL A 398 -0.63 1.50 6.40
N ALA A 399 0.14 1.30 5.34
CA ALA A 399 0.89 0.06 5.12
C ALA A 399 2.33 0.22 5.62
N PHE A 400 3.03 -0.89 5.85
CA PHE A 400 4.42 -0.86 6.30
C PHE A 400 5.39 -0.72 5.12
N SER A 401 6.33 0.20 5.23
CA SER A 401 7.51 0.30 4.37
C SER A 401 8.77 -0.09 5.15
N SER A 402 9.84 -0.45 4.44
CA SER A 402 11.16 -0.58 5.04
C SER A 402 12.21 -0.01 4.10
N ASP A 403 12.91 1.02 4.57
CA ASP A 403 13.79 1.83 3.76
C ASP A 403 15.17 1.99 4.45
N GLN A 404 16.04 2.85 3.92
CA GLN A 404 17.46 2.91 4.33
C GLN A 404 17.96 4.30 4.70
N ASP A 405 17.21 5.36 4.39
CA ASP A 405 17.56 6.75 4.75
C ASP A 405 19.00 7.09 4.36
N ASN A 406 19.38 6.67 3.15
CA ASN A 406 20.78 6.71 2.73
C ASN A 406 21.27 8.16 2.60
N HIS A 407 22.21 8.55 3.46
CA HIS A 407 22.96 9.80 3.31
C HIS A 407 24.33 9.57 2.67
N CYS A 408 24.92 8.41 2.95
CA CYS A 408 26.08 7.95 2.20
C CYS A 408 25.63 7.38 0.84
N ALA A 409 26.46 7.52 -0.19
CA ALA A 409 26.11 7.17 -1.56
C ALA A 409 26.12 5.64 -1.85
N ASN A 410 25.39 4.85 -1.05
CA ASN A 410 25.23 3.40 -1.17
C ASN A 410 23.77 2.96 -1.40
N TRP A 411 22.91 3.82 -1.96
CA TRP A 411 21.48 3.60 -2.18
C TRP A 411 21.08 2.14 -2.49
N GLY A 412 20.39 1.49 -1.56
CA GLY A 412 19.92 0.11 -1.68
C GLY A 412 20.96 -0.99 -1.38
N ALA A 413 22.18 -0.64 -0.96
CA ALA A 413 23.28 -1.60 -0.74
C ALA A 413 23.71 -1.76 0.73
N SER A 414 23.13 -0.99 1.66
CA SER A 414 23.45 -1.11 3.08
C SER A 414 23.00 -2.46 3.63
N TYR A 415 21.76 -2.84 3.36
CA TYR A 415 21.16 -4.11 3.74
C TYR A 415 20.15 -4.62 2.70
N THR A 416 19.63 -5.83 2.90
CA THR A 416 18.70 -6.49 1.98
C THR A 416 17.24 -6.03 2.12
N ASN A 417 16.95 -5.13 3.05
CA ASN A 417 15.59 -4.65 3.30
C ASN A 417 15.03 -3.82 2.14
N ARG A 418 13.74 -3.99 1.85
CA ARG A 418 13.04 -3.31 0.76
C ARG A 418 11.59 -3.03 1.13
N THR A 419 11.04 -2.01 0.47
CA THR A 419 9.60 -1.82 0.33
C THR A 419 9.15 -2.53 -0.95
N GLY A 420 8.21 -3.47 -0.82
CA GLY A 420 7.60 -4.21 -1.92
C GLY A 420 6.24 -3.65 -2.29
N VAL A 421 6.04 -3.24 -3.54
CA VAL A 421 4.79 -2.65 -4.03
C VAL A 421 4.16 -3.53 -5.11
N LEU A 422 2.86 -3.82 -4.97
CA LEU A 422 2.09 -4.67 -5.86
C LEU A 422 1.32 -3.81 -6.88
N LEU A 423 1.74 -3.87 -8.14
CA LEU A 423 1.02 -3.29 -9.26
C LEU A 423 0.18 -4.37 -9.96
N PRO A 424 -1.03 -4.09 -10.46
CA PRO A 424 -1.78 -5.07 -11.23
C PRO A 424 -0.96 -5.54 -12.45
N ASN A 425 -1.05 -6.83 -12.78
CA ASN A 425 -0.29 -7.42 -13.88
C ASN A 425 -0.47 -6.64 -15.18
N GLY A 426 0.64 -6.37 -15.88
CA GLY A 426 0.64 -5.62 -17.13
C GLY A 426 0.53 -4.10 -16.97
N THR A 427 0.39 -3.59 -15.74
CA THR A 427 0.45 -2.15 -15.48
C THR A 427 1.89 -1.66 -15.68
N PRO A 428 2.14 -0.63 -16.53
CA PRO A 428 3.47 -0.06 -16.68
C PRO A 428 4.00 0.49 -15.35
N LEU A 429 5.30 0.33 -15.09
CA LEU A 429 5.95 0.94 -13.94
C LEU A 429 6.15 2.44 -14.23
N THR A 430 5.35 3.28 -13.60
CA THR A 430 5.36 4.75 -13.76
C THR A 430 5.07 5.40 -12.41
N THR A 431 5.35 6.69 -12.25
CA THR A 431 4.97 7.44 -11.04
C THR A 431 3.48 7.31 -10.76
N ALA A 432 2.62 7.43 -11.78
CA ALA A 432 1.18 7.36 -11.60
C ALA A 432 0.71 5.98 -11.07
N SER A 433 1.21 4.89 -11.65
CA SER A 433 0.85 3.53 -11.21
C SER A 433 1.44 3.17 -9.85
N MET A 434 2.66 3.62 -9.55
CA MET A 434 3.29 3.47 -8.23
C MET A 434 2.47 4.20 -7.15
N ILE A 435 2.14 5.48 -7.39
CA ILE A 435 1.33 6.27 -6.45
C ILE A 435 -0.07 5.68 -6.26
N ALA A 436 -0.70 5.16 -7.32
CA ALA A 436 -1.98 4.47 -7.20
C ALA A 436 -1.89 3.21 -6.32
N ALA A 437 -0.82 2.41 -6.47
CA ALA A 437 -0.61 1.21 -5.65
C ALA A 437 -0.33 1.56 -4.17
N ILE A 438 0.47 2.59 -3.91
CA ILE A 438 0.72 3.11 -2.56
C ILE A 438 -0.58 3.66 -1.94
N LYS A 439 -1.38 4.44 -2.69
CA LYS A 439 -2.71 4.89 -2.23
C LYS A 439 -3.66 3.73 -1.93
N ALA A 440 -3.52 2.61 -2.62
CA ALA A 440 -4.29 1.40 -2.34
C ALA A 440 -3.66 0.50 -1.25
N ARG A 441 -2.57 0.95 -0.61
CA ARG A 441 -1.83 0.22 0.45
C ARG A 441 -1.41 -1.19 -0.01
N ARG A 442 -1.14 -1.34 -1.30
CA ARG A 442 -0.68 -2.58 -1.93
C ARG A 442 0.82 -2.76 -1.71
N VAL A 443 1.23 -2.77 -0.44
CA VAL A 443 2.63 -2.68 -0.02
C VAL A 443 2.94 -3.73 1.04
N PHE A 444 4.16 -4.24 1.05
CA PHE A 444 4.71 -5.01 2.17
C PHE A 444 6.14 -4.54 2.46
N ALA A 445 6.56 -4.67 3.71
CA ALA A 445 7.93 -4.44 4.13
C ALA A 445 8.66 -5.79 4.23
N THR A 446 9.93 -5.83 3.82
CA THR A 446 10.74 -7.05 3.90
C THR A 446 12.19 -6.73 4.28
N MET A 447 12.81 -7.55 5.12
CA MET A 447 14.26 -7.59 5.28
C MET A 447 14.97 -8.44 4.21
N ASP A 448 14.22 -9.18 3.40
CA ASP A 448 14.73 -10.10 2.37
C ASP A 448 14.16 -9.76 0.99
N LYS A 449 15.02 -9.19 0.14
CA LYS A 449 14.69 -8.86 -1.27
C LYS A 449 14.33 -10.05 -2.16
N THR A 450 14.43 -11.29 -1.67
CA THR A 450 14.04 -12.50 -2.40
C THR A 450 12.71 -13.09 -1.94
N SER A 451 12.04 -12.44 -0.99
CA SER A 451 10.82 -12.94 -0.37
C SER A 451 9.69 -11.94 -0.40
N GLN A 452 8.46 -12.47 -0.39
CA GLN A 452 7.22 -11.71 -0.43
C GLN A 452 6.23 -12.24 0.58
N LEU A 453 5.45 -11.33 1.18
CA LEU A 453 4.39 -11.64 2.12
C LEU A 453 3.12 -10.89 1.74
N ILE A 454 2.05 -11.64 1.44
CA ILE A 454 0.75 -11.08 1.05
C ILE A 454 -0.33 -11.64 1.98
N LEU A 455 -0.97 -10.76 2.73
CA LEU A 455 -2.14 -11.13 3.51
C LEU A 455 -3.39 -11.09 2.63
N THR A 456 -4.25 -12.10 2.78
CA THR A 456 -5.60 -12.11 2.22
C THR A 456 -6.64 -12.44 3.28
N ALA A 457 -7.83 -11.86 3.15
CA ALA A 457 -8.96 -12.03 4.05
C ALA A 457 -10.24 -12.29 3.27
N ASN A 458 -10.82 -13.49 3.32
CA ASN A 458 -12.01 -13.86 2.53
C ASN A 458 -11.94 -13.51 1.03
N GLY A 459 -10.75 -13.53 0.43
CA GLY A 459 -10.50 -13.16 -0.98
C GLY A 459 -10.11 -11.70 -1.21
N HIS A 460 -10.28 -10.82 -0.23
CA HIS A 460 -9.70 -9.47 -0.22
C HIS A 460 -8.20 -9.55 0.00
N VAL A 461 -7.43 -8.68 -0.65
CA VAL A 461 -5.96 -8.61 -0.47
C VAL A 461 -5.58 -7.43 0.42
N MET A 462 -4.45 -7.55 1.13
CA MET A 462 -3.86 -6.51 1.99
C MET A 462 -3.88 -5.12 1.32
N GLY A 463 -4.34 -4.11 2.06
CA GLY A 463 -4.60 -2.77 1.54
C GLY A 463 -6.10 -2.43 1.43
N GLU A 464 -6.97 -3.44 1.33
CA GLU A 464 -8.42 -3.23 1.21
C GLU A 464 -9.09 -2.86 2.53
N ARG A 465 -10.12 -2.02 2.41
CA ARG A 465 -11.11 -1.73 3.46
C ARG A 465 -12.44 -2.34 3.03
N PHE A 466 -13.07 -3.16 3.86
CA PHE A 466 -14.33 -3.83 3.51
C PHE A 466 -15.17 -4.16 4.74
N THR A 467 -16.48 -4.37 4.51
CA THR A 467 -17.41 -4.83 5.53
C THR A 467 -17.45 -6.36 5.56
N ASN A 468 -17.45 -6.95 6.75
CA ASN A 468 -17.55 -8.39 6.96
C ASN A 468 -18.70 -8.74 7.91
N SER A 469 -19.30 -9.92 7.71
CA SER A 469 -20.28 -10.49 8.63
C SER A 469 -19.95 -11.94 8.90
N GLY A 470 -19.90 -12.33 10.17
CA GLY A 470 -19.55 -13.68 10.58
C GLY A 470 -18.05 -14.00 10.42
N PRO A 471 -17.69 -15.24 10.05
CA PRO A 471 -16.29 -15.67 10.00
C PRO A 471 -15.42 -14.91 8.99
N LEU A 472 -14.22 -14.54 9.41
CA LEU A 472 -13.15 -13.95 8.63
C LEU A 472 -11.98 -14.94 8.57
N ASN A 473 -11.65 -15.42 7.37
CA ASN A 473 -10.50 -16.29 7.15
C ASN A 473 -9.30 -15.45 6.67
N LEU A 474 -8.27 -15.38 7.52
CA LEU A 474 -7.01 -14.70 7.28
C LEU A 474 -5.95 -15.70 6.81
N VAL A 475 -5.20 -15.34 5.76
CA VAL A 475 -4.15 -16.20 5.18
C VAL A 475 -2.91 -15.38 4.85
N ALA A 476 -1.78 -15.71 5.48
CA ALA A 476 -0.46 -15.15 5.21
C ALA A 476 0.20 -15.97 4.09
N ASN A 477 0.20 -15.40 2.89
CA ASN A 477 0.79 -16.02 1.71
C ASN A 477 2.26 -15.61 1.62
N PHE A 478 3.16 -16.55 1.86
CA PHE A 478 4.61 -16.35 1.79
C PHE A 478 5.20 -17.09 0.59
N ALA A 479 6.13 -16.45 -0.09
CA ALA A 479 7.01 -17.13 -1.04
C ALA A 479 8.42 -16.56 -0.99
N SER A 480 9.40 -17.41 -1.24
CA SER A 480 10.81 -17.04 -1.38
C SER A 480 11.37 -17.63 -2.68
N SER A 481 12.03 -16.82 -3.49
CA SER A 481 12.74 -17.29 -4.68
C SER A 481 14.08 -17.94 -4.36
N ASN A 482 14.57 -17.82 -3.12
CA ASN A 482 15.83 -18.41 -2.66
C ASN A 482 15.61 -19.54 -1.62
N GLY A 483 14.38 -20.07 -1.53
CA GLY A 483 14.07 -21.25 -0.71
C GLY A 483 14.09 -21.02 0.80
N LYS A 484 13.97 -19.76 1.26
CA LYS A 484 13.84 -19.45 2.70
C LYS A 484 12.59 -20.12 3.29
N THR A 485 12.70 -20.57 4.53
CA THR A 485 11.59 -21.14 5.30
C THR A 485 11.19 -20.19 6.42
N VAL A 486 9.99 -20.40 6.98
CA VAL A 486 9.44 -19.56 8.04
C VAL A 486 9.64 -20.24 9.39
N SER A 487 10.22 -19.52 10.36
CA SER A 487 10.40 -19.98 11.75
C SER A 487 9.25 -19.56 12.67
N SER A 488 8.66 -18.39 12.44
CA SER A 488 7.48 -17.93 13.18
C SER A 488 6.51 -17.16 12.28
N VAL A 489 5.21 -17.26 12.60
CA VAL A 489 4.14 -16.45 12.01
C VAL A 489 3.38 -15.80 13.15
N LYS A 490 3.07 -14.51 13.01
CA LYS A 490 2.25 -13.75 13.94
C LYS A 490 1.18 -13.01 13.14
N MET A 491 -0.08 -13.38 13.34
CA MET A 491 -1.23 -12.63 12.86
C MET A 491 -1.62 -11.64 13.96
N TYR A 492 -1.64 -10.36 13.63
CA TYR A 492 -2.00 -9.29 14.54
C TYR A 492 -3.42 -8.78 14.28
N GLU A 493 -4.08 -8.34 15.36
CA GLU A 493 -5.34 -7.62 15.36
C GLU A 493 -5.16 -6.30 16.11
N GLY A 494 -5.69 -5.23 15.54
CA GLY A 494 -5.92 -3.97 16.25
C GLY A 494 -7.32 -3.42 15.97
N VAL A 495 -7.75 -2.49 16.81
CA VAL A 495 -9.06 -1.83 16.76
C VAL A 495 -8.85 -0.34 16.96
N PRO A 496 -9.15 0.50 15.96
CA PRO A 496 -9.02 1.95 16.11
C PRO A 496 -9.66 2.47 17.40
N GLY A 497 -8.91 3.30 18.14
CA GLY A 497 -9.32 3.90 19.40
C GLY A 497 -8.80 3.20 20.67
N ARG A 498 -8.05 2.09 20.61
CA ARG A 498 -7.46 1.45 21.82
C ARG A 498 -6.04 1.95 22.16
N ASN A 499 -5.64 3.09 21.58
CA ASN A 499 -4.42 3.82 21.93
C ASN A 499 -3.12 3.01 21.78
N GLY A 500 -2.98 2.25 20.69
CA GLY A 500 -1.74 1.56 20.32
C GLY A 500 -1.68 0.07 20.67
N THR A 501 -2.75 -0.50 21.24
CA THR A 501 -2.74 -1.90 21.69
C THR A 501 -3.07 -2.87 20.56
N VAL A 502 -2.05 -3.19 19.76
CA VAL A 502 -2.11 -4.27 18.77
C VAL A 502 -1.75 -5.60 19.43
N THR A 503 -2.57 -6.62 19.22
CA THR A 503 -2.42 -7.92 19.89
C THR A 503 -2.19 -9.04 18.90
N GLN A 504 -1.39 -10.03 19.28
CA GLN A 504 -1.22 -11.23 18.47
C GLN A 504 -2.47 -12.11 18.60
N LEU A 505 -3.18 -12.28 17.49
CA LEU A 505 -4.39 -13.09 17.36
C LEU A 505 -4.08 -14.58 17.14
N SER A 506 -3.06 -14.89 16.34
CA SER A 506 -2.69 -16.27 16.01
C SER A 506 -1.20 -16.40 15.73
N ALA A 507 -0.67 -17.60 15.98
CA ALA A 507 0.69 -18.01 15.62
C ALA A 507 0.76 -18.88 14.34
N THR A 508 -0.36 -18.98 13.60
CA THR A 508 -0.47 -19.81 12.38
C THR A 508 -0.64 -18.95 11.13
N ALA A 509 -0.18 -19.48 9.98
CA ALA A 509 -0.29 -18.80 8.68
C ALA A 509 -1.71 -18.75 8.10
N SER A 510 -2.63 -19.56 8.61
CA SER A 510 -4.06 -19.46 8.30
C SER A 510 -4.85 -19.56 9.60
N THR A 511 -5.79 -18.64 9.78
CA THR A 511 -6.67 -18.61 10.93
C THR A 511 -8.05 -18.13 10.51
N THR A 512 -9.09 -18.73 11.08
CA THR A 512 -10.47 -18.26 10.93
C THR A 512 -10.95 -17.75 12.27
N ILE A 513 -11.40 -16.51 12.29
CA ILE A 513 -11.95 -15.85 13.47
C ILE A 513 -13.34 -15.31 13.17
N THR A 514 -14.07 -14.89 14.18
CA THR A 514 -15.23 -14.00 14.00
C THR A 514 -14.91 -12.73 14.75
N PRO A 515 -14.55 -11.63 14.06
CA PRO A 515 -14.26 -10.37 14.73
C PRO A 515 -15.42 -9.92 15.62
N ALA A 516 -15.13 -9.15 16.67
CA ALA A 516 -16.17 -8.43 17.39
C ALA A 516 -16.80 -7.35 16.48
N VAL A 517 -18.01 -6.89 16.77
CA VAL A 517 -18.63 -5.80 15.99
C VAL A 517 -17.79 -4.53 16.06
N GLY A 518 -17.61 -3.85 14.93
CA GLY A 518 -16.86 -2.60 14.83
C GLY A 518 -15.69 -2.68 13.84
N GLU A 519 -14.82 -1.69 13.89
CA GLU A 519 -13.65 -1.59 13.01
C GLU A 519 -12.48 -2.38 13.58
N HIS A 520 -11.80 -3.14 12.72
CA HIS A 520 -10.60 -3.89 13.01
C HIS A 520 -9.61 -3.72 11.88
N PHE A 521 -8.34 -3.93 12.18
CA PHE A 521 -7.33 -4.19 11.17
C PHE A 521 -6.53 -5.43 11.52
N TYR A 522 -6.08 -6.13 10.48
CA TYR A 522 -5.28 -7.34 10.62
C TYR A 522 -4.07 -7.29 9.71
N TYR A 523 -2.89 -7.61 10.23
CA TYR A 523 -1.67 -7.77 9.43
C TYR A 523 -0.90 -9.02 9.84
N ALA A 524 -0.08 -9.54 8.93
CA ALA A 524 0.81 -10.66 9.18
C ALA A 524 2.25 -10.19 9.33
N LYS A 525 2.96 -10.78 10.30
CA LYS A 525 4.41 -10.69 10.46
C LYS A 525 4.98 -12.11 10.42
N ILE A 526 6.07 -12.32 9.71
CA ILE A 526 6.79 -13.60 9.73
C ILE A 526 8.26 -13.38 10.00
N THR A 527 8.89 -14.34 10.67
CA THR A 527 10.35 -14.40 10.82
C THR A 527 10.85 -15.62 10.08
N GLN A 528 11.80 -15.41 9.18
CA GLN A 528 12.44 -16.44 8.38
C GLN A 528 13.51 -17.21 9.18
N ASN A 529 13.99 -18.31 8.63
CA ASN A 529 14.97 -19.19 9.27
C ASN A 529 16.38 -18.60 9.44
N ASP A 530 16.62 -17.40 8.92
CA ASP A 530 17.82 -16.59 9.13
C ASP A 530 17.58 -15.33 10.00
N GLY A 531 16.35 -15.15 10.49
CA GLY A 531 15.95 -14.02 11.32
C GLY A 531 15.46 -12.79 10.54
N ASN A 532 15.45 -12.84 9.21
CA ASN A 532 14.83 -11.78 8.42
C ASN A 532 13.32 -11.75 8.65
N ILE A 533 12.75 -10.55 8.70
CA ILE A 533 11.34 -10.33 9.01
C ILE A 533 10.63 -9.72 7.80
N LEU A 534 9.38 -10.13 7.59
CA LEU A 534 8.47 -9.52 6.62
C LEU A 534 7.17 -9.10 7.31
N TRP A 535 6.60 -7.98 6.86
CA TRP A 535 5.31 -7.46 7.32
C TRP A 535 4.39 -7.22 6.12
N SER A 536 3.17 -7.77 6.15
CA SER A 536 2.14 -7.45 5.16
C SER A 536 1.54 -6.07 5.46
N ALA A 537 0.97 -5.39 4.47
CA ALA A 537 -0.01 -4.35 4.76
C ALA A 537 -1.18 -4.93 5.59
N PRO A 538 -1.89 -4.09 6.35
CA PRO A 538 -3.14 -4.50 6.96
C PRO A 538 -4.25 -4.72 5.94
N VAL A 539 -5.25 -5.53 6.29
CA VAL A 539 -6.62 -5.39 5.80
C VAL A 539 -7.44 -4.67 6.86
N TRP A 540 -8.38 -3.82 6.45
CA TRP A 540 -9.30 -3.14 7.36
C TRP A 540 -10.71 -3.68 7.21
N VAL A 541 -11.28 -4.10 8.32
CA VAL A 541 -12.55 -4.83 8.36
C VAL A 541 -13.52 -4.09 9.26
N THR A 542 -14.65 -3.69 8.71
CA THR A 542 -15.81 -3.29 9.51
C THR A 542 -16.66 -4.53 9.72
N GLN A 543 -16.62 -5.10 10.92
CA GLN A 543 -17.44 -6.24 11.28
C GLN A 543 -18.82 -5.76 11.73
N ASP A 544 -19.84 -6.27 11.06
CA ASP A 544 -21.22 -5.96 11.42
C ASP A 544 -21.76 -6.92 12.48
N SER A 545 -22.82 -6.50 13.18
CA SER A 545 -23.38 -7.21 14.34
C SER A 545 -23.98 -8.59 14.07
N GLY A 546 -23.92 -9.07 12.82
CA GLY A 546 -24.29 -10.43 12.46
C GLY A 546 -25.58 -10.85 13.15
N GLY A 547 -26.64 -10.06 12.99
CA GLY A 547 -27.93 -10.36 13.62
C GLY A 547 -28.33 -11.79 13.30
N GLY A 548 -28.44 -12.63 14.32
CA GLY A 548 -28.93 -14.00 14.18
C GLY A 548 -30.40 -14.01 13.81
N THR A 549 -30.71 -13.78 12.53
CA THR A 549 -31.90 -14.20 11.78
C THR A 549 -31.64 -13.90 10.30
N THR A 550 -31.56 -14.92 9.44
CA THR A 550 -31.65 -14.87 7.96
C THR A 550 -31.26 -13.54 7.30
N THR A 551 -30.01 -13.41 6.87
CA THR A 551 -29.46 -12.30 6.06
C THR A 551 -30.49 -11.77 5.05
N PRO A 552 -30.90 -10.49 5.09
CA PRO A 552 -31.41 -9.81 3.90
C PRO A 552 -30.23 -9.69 2.92
N PRO A 553 -30.28 -10.30 1.73
CA PRO A 553 -29.16 -10.26 0.79
C PRO A 553 -28.63 -8.86 0.49
N ALA A 554 -27.33 -8.76 0.24
CA ALA A 554 -26.77 -7.59 -0.42
C ALA A 554 -27.40 -7.45 -1.80
N ALA A 555 -27.78 -6.22 -2.17
CA ALA A 555 -28.28 -5.87 -3.49
C ALA A 555 -27.29 -6.34 -4.58
N THR A 556 -27.65 -7.40 -5.29
CA THR A 556 -26.83 -8.07 -6.31
C THR A 556 -27.36 -7.74 -7.70
N GLN A 557 -26.50 -7.22 -8.59
CA GLN A 557 -26.82 -7.07 -10.01
C GLN A 557 -26.88 -8.43 -10.69
N LEU A 558 -28.03 -8.76 -11.29
CA LEU A 558 -28.26 -10.02 -11.98
C LEU A 558 -28.17 -9.93 -13.51
N ILE A 559 -28.25 -8.72 -14.09
CA ILE A 559 -28.08 -8.50 -15.53
C ILE A 559 -26.60 -8.27 -15.82
N ALA A 560 -26.00 -9.11 -16.66
CA ALA A 560 -24.68 -8.88 -17.23
C ALA A 560 -24.79 -7.99 -18.48
N ASN A 561 -23.79 -7.14 -18.72
CA ASN A 561 -23.71 -6.29 -19.92
C ASN A 561 -25.00 -5.46 -20.15
N GLY A 562 -25.53 -4.85 -19.09
CA GLY A 562 -26.80 -4.12 -19.10
C GLY A 562 -26.82 -2.88 -20.00
N GLY A 563 -25.68 -2.20 -20.15
CA GLY A 563 -25.48 -1.07 -21.07
C GLY A 563 -24.93 -1.49 -22.45
N PHE A 564 -24.93 -2.79 -22.78
CA PHE A 564 -24.58 -3.32 -24.11
C PHE A 564 -23.17 -3.02 -24.66
N GLU A 565 -22.27 -2.40 -23.89
CA GLU A 565 -20.91 -2.03 -24.31
C GLU A 565 -20.02 -3.21 -24.72
N SER A 566 -20.40 -4.44 -24.36
CA SER A 566 -19.75 -5.68 -24.85
C SER A 566 -20.49 -6.31 -26.04
N GLY A 567 -21.25 -5.52 -26.81
CA GLY A 567 -22.08 -5.98 -27.92
C GLY A 567 -23.15 -6.97 -27.46
N ALA A 568 -23.42 -8.00 -28.26
CA ALA A 568 -24.42 -9.04 -27.95
C ALA A 568 -23.99 -10.04 -26.85
N SER A 569 -22.82 -9.86 -26.23
CA SER A 569 -22.36 -10.74 -25.15
C SER A 569 -23.38 -10.80 -24.01
N SER A 570 -23.70 -12.01 -23.55
CA SER A 570 -24.72 -12.30 -22.52
C SER A 570 -26.19 -12.02 -22.90
N TRP A 571 -26.44 -11.54 -24.12
CA TRP A 571 -27.79 -11.26 -24.63
C TRP A 571 -28.14 -12.16 -25.81
N SER A 572 -29.41 -12.52 -25.92
CA SER A 572 -29.99 -13.10 -27.13
C SER A 572 -30.88 -12.05 -27.77
N ALA A 573 -30.55 -11.63 -28.99
CA ALA A 573 -31.28 -10.58 -29.69
C ALA A 573 -31.50 -10.92 -31.17
N THR A 574 -32.52 -10.34 -31.79
CA THR A 574 -32.62 -10.29 -33.26
C THR A 574 -31.36 -9.63 -33.82
N SER A 575 -30.86 -10.11 -34.96
CA SER A 575 -29.61 -9.60 -35.55
C SER A 575 -29.73 -8.10 -35.84
N GLY A 576 -28.74 -7.32 -35.38
CA GLY A 576 -28.70 -5.87 -35.57
C GLY A 576 -29.36 -5.06 -34.45
N VAL A 577 -30.13 -5.68 -33.55
CA VAL A 577 -30.78 -4.97 -32.43
C VAL A 577 -29.76 -4.33 -31.49
N ILE A 578 -28.71 -5.05 -31.09
CA ILE A 578 -27.64 -4.46 -30.28
C ILE A 578 -26.64 -3.79 -31.21
N THR A 579 -26.54 -2.46 -31.13
CA THR A 579 -25.82 -1.65 -32.12
C THR A 579 -25.22 -0.39 -31.50
N SER A 580 -24.16 0.12 -32.12
CA SER A 580 -23.55 1.43 -31.85
C SER A 580 -23.86 2.46 -32.94
N ASP A 581 -24.89 2.22 -33.75
CA ASP A 581 -25.34 3.13 -34.82
C ASP A 581 -25.64 4.54 -34.27
N ALA A 582 -25.02 5.56 -34.85
CA ALA A 582 -25.12 6.95 -34.39
C ALA A 582 -26.44 7.66 -34.78
N GLY A 583 -27.31 7.02 -35.57
CA GLY A 583 -28.61 7.56 -35.99
C GLY A 583 -29.57 7.86 -34.84
N GLU A 584 -29.37 7.18 -33.71
CA GLU A 584 -29.97 7.54 -32.42
C GLU A 584 -28.89 7.40 -31.34
N ALA A 585 -28.80 8.34 -30.40
CA ALA A 585 -27.82 8.25 -29.32
C ALA A 585 -28.18 7.15 -28.31
N ALA A 586 -27.18 6.49 -27.73
CA ALA A 586 -27.34 5.66 -26.54
C ALA A 586 -27.65 6.54 -25.31
N HIS A 587 -28.21 5.96 -24.25
CA HIS A 587 -28.40 6.66 -22.98
C HIS A 587 -27.06 6.79 -22.24
N GLY A 588 -26.31 5.69 -22.16
CA GLY A 588 -24.95 5.62 -21.64
C GLY A 588 -24.01 4.97 -22.65
N GLY A 589 -22.73 5.33 -22.62
CA GLY A 589 -21.74 4.69 -23.50
C GLY A 589 -21.99 4.90 -25.00
N SER A 590 -21.72 3.87 -25.80
CA SER A 590 -21.80 3.90 -27.27
C SER A 590 -22.78 2.88 -27.85
N TYR A 591 -23.17 1.84 -27.10
CA TYR A 591 -24.07 0.79 -27.56
C TYR A 591 -25.46 0.92 -26.92
N LYS A 592 -26.47 0.42 -27.63
CA LYS A 592 -27.86 0.33 -27.14
C LYS A 592 -28.55 -0.85 -27.81
N ALA A 593 -29.70 -1.26 -27.28
CA ALA A 593 -30.62 -2.10 -28.02
C ALA A 593 -31.64 -1.23 -28.76
N TRP A 594 -31.66 -1.31 -30.08
CA TRP A 594 -32.59 -0.64 -30.98
C TRP A 594 -33.51 -1.68 -31.60
N LEU A 595 -34.75 -1.76 -31.11
CA LEU A 595 -35.79 -2.64 -31.66
C LEU A 595 -36.67 -1.85 -32.62
N ASN A 596 -37.01 -2.45 -33.77
CA ASN A 596 -37.87 -1.90 -34.81
C ASN A 596 -37.34 -0.59 -35.46
N GLY A 597 -38.22 0.14 -36.15
CA GLY A 597 -37.91 1.36 -36.86
C GLY A 597 -37.80 1.17 -38.37
N TYR A 598 -38.34 0.06 -38.89
CA TYR A 598 -38.20 -0.34 -40.29
C TYR A 598 -39.22 0.34 -41.22
N GLY A 599 -40.32 0.87 -40.69
CA GLY A 599 -41.45 1.34 -41.49
C GLY A 599 -42.17 0.21 -42.23
N SER A 600 -42.08 -1.01 -41.71
CA SER A 600 -42.75 -2.20 -42.23
C SER A 600 -42.95 -3.22 -41.11
N ALA A 601 -43.85 -4.18 -41.32
CA ALA A 601 -44.18 -5.17 -40.31
C ALA A 601 -42.93 -5.98 -39.90
N HIS A 602 -42.53 -5.86 -38.63
CA HIS A 602 -41.34 -6.53 -38.11
C HIS A 602 -41.48 -6.87 -36.63
N THR A 603 -40.80 -7.93 -36.20
CA THR A 603 -40.74 -8.30 -34.79
C THR A 603 -39.30 -8.48 -34.36
N ASP A 604 -38.88 -7.66 -33.40
CA ASP A 604 -37.58 -7.74 -32.76
C ASP A 604 -37.70 -8.27 -31.34
N THR A 605 -36.66 -9.00 -30.93
CA THR A 605 -36.60 -9.60 -29.61
C THR A 605 -35.24 -9.35 -28.99
N LEU A 606 -35.24 -9.16 -27.68
CA LEU A 606 -34.03 -9.03 -26.86
C LEU A 606 -34.30 -9.66 -25.50
N TYR A 607 -33.44 -10.57 -25.04
CA TYR A 607 -33.56 -11.14 -23.71
C TYR A 607 -32.27 -11.64 -23.10
N GLN A 608 -32.26 -11.72 -21.77
CA GLN A 608 -31.26 -12.39 -20.95
C GLN A 608 -31.96 -13.31 -19.94
N SER A 609 -31.40 -14.50 -19.70
CA SER A 609 -31.88 -15.40 -18.65
C SER A 609 -31.16 -15.09 -17.34
N VAL A 610 -31.92 -14.86 -16.27
CA VAL A 610 -31.41 -14.50 -14.95
C VAL A 610 -32.02 -15.39 -13.88
N THR A 611 -31.24 -15.78 -12.89
CA THR A 611 -31.73 -16.54 -11.73
C THR A 611 -31.89 -15.59 -10.55
N ILE A 612 -33.14 -15.38 -10.10
CA ILE A 612 -33.41 -14.55 -8.93
C ILE A 612 -33.26 -15.44 -7.69
N PRO A 613 -32.36 -15.12 -6.74
CA PRO A 613 -32.17 -15.93 -5.54
C PRO A 613 -33.47 -16.17 -4.77
N ALA A 614 -33.71 -17.39 -4.30
CA ALA A 614 -34.89 -17.70 -3.48
C ALA A 614 -34.92 -16.90 -2.17
N ALA A 615 -33.74 -16.58 -1.64
CA ALA A 615 -33.56 -15.82 -0.40
C ALA A 615 -33.69 -14.30 -0.56
N ALA A 616 -33.91 -13.78 -1.78
CA ALA A 616 -34.08 -12.35 -2.00
C ALA A 616 -35.25 -11.80 -1.14
N THR A 617 -35.07 -10.63 -0.54
CA THR A 617 -36.12 -9.80 0.04
C THR A 617 -36.81 -8.93 -1.00
N SER A 618 -36.10 -8.48 -2.04
CA SER A 618 -36.67 -7.76 -3.19
C SER A 618 -35.96 -8.09 -4.50
N ALA A 619 -36.60 -7.84 -5.65
CA ALA A 619 -35.96 -7.91 -6.96
C ALA A 619 -36.49 -6.79 -7.84
N ASN A 620 -35.67 -5.81 -8.21
CA ASN A 620 -36.11 -4.62 -8.95
C ASN A 620 -35.43 -4.57 -10.32
N LEU A 621 -36.22 -4.73 -11.39
CA LEU A 621 -35.79 -4.50 -12.76
C LEU A 621 -35.89 -3.01 -13.07
N SER A 622 -34.86 -2.42 -13.67
CA SER A 622 -34.89 -1.10 -14.27
C SER A 622 -34.20 -1.08 -15.63
N PHE A 623 -34.60 -0.14 -16.48
CA PHE A 623 -33.97 0.13 -17.78
C PHE A 623 -34.38 1.52 -18.27
N TRP A 624 -33.63 2.08 -19.20
CA TRP A 624 -33.95 3.33 -19.87
C TRP A 624 -34.61 3.05 -21.22
N LEU A 625 -35.72 3.73 -21.49
CA LEU A 625 -36.47 3.60 -22.74
C LEU A 625 -36.64 4.95 -23.44
N LYS A 626 -36.29 5.01 -24.72
CA LYS A 626 -36.69 6.08 -25.64
C LYS A 626 -37.55 5.48 -26.74
N VAL A 627 -38.68 6.12 -27.05
CA VAL A 627 -39.55 5.72 -28.17
C VAL A 627 -39.52 6.81 -29.21
N VAL A 628 -39.16 6.45 -30.44
CA VAL A 628 -39.11 7.36 -31.58
C VAL A 628 -40.12 6.87 -32.59
N SER A 629 -41.03 7.74 -33.04
CA SER A 629 -42.07 7.32 -33.98
C SER A 629 -42.44 8.42 -34.95
N SER A 630 -42.58 8.03 -36.21
CA SER A 630 -43.14 8.85 -37.29
C SER A 630 -44.67 8.78 -37.33
N GLU A 631 -45.29 7.96 -36.48
CA GLU A 631 -46.74 7.86 -36.39
C GLU A 631 -47.35 9.18 -35.86
N THR A 632 -48.43 9.61 -36.53
CA THR A 632 -49.11 10.88 -36.22
C THR A 632 -50.37 10.69 -35.39
N THR A 633 -50.87 9.46 -35.28
CA THR A 633 -52.00 9.14 -34.42
C THR A 633 -51.70 9.43 -32.95
N THR A 634 -52.71 9.90 -32.23
CA THR A 634 -52.63 10.15 -30.79
C THR A 634 -53.46 9.17 -29.97
N THR A 635 -54.21 8.27 -30.63
CA THR A 635 -55.14 7.34 -29.96
C THR A 635 -54.87 5.87 -30.28
N ASN A 636 -54.20 5.56 -31.39
CA ASN A 636 -54.02 4.18 -31.83
C ASN A 636 -52.58 3.72 -31.55
N ALA A 637 -52.44 2.63 -30.80
CA ALA A 637 -51.19 1.93 -30.56
C ALA A 637 -50.98 0.87 -31.67
N TYR A 638 -50.35 1.26 -32.77
CA TYR A 638 -50.08 0.37 -33.91
C TYR A 638 -48.85 -0.49 -33.68
N ASP A 639 -47.79 0.11 -33.12
CA ASP A 639 -46.53 -0.55 -32.84
C ASP A 639 -46.34 -0.65 -31.34
N THR A 640 -45.82 -1.76 -30.85
CA THR A 640 -45.71 -2.01 -29.41
C THR A 640 -44.37 -2.59 -29.00
N LEU A 641 -43.87 -2.16 -27.84
CA LEU A 641 -42.82 -2.84 -27.10
C LEU A 641 -43.43 -3.46 -25.85
N LYS A 642 -43.43 -4.80 -25.78
CA LYS A 642 -43.81 -5.53 -24.57
C LYS A 642 -42.58 -5.86 -23.75
N VAL A 643 -42.61 -5.49 -22.48
CA VAL A 643 -41.60 -5.89 -21.49
C VAL A 643 -42.18 -6.99 -20.66
N GLN A 644 -41.55 -8.16 -20.68
CA GLN A 644 -42.12 -9.39 -20.17
C GLN A 644 -41.13 -10.16 -19.30
N VAL A 645 -41.69 -10.91 -18.37
CA VAL A 645 -41.00 -12.00 -17.69
C VAL A 645 -41.48 -13.28 -18.33
N ARG A 646 -40.57 -14.07 -18.89
CA ARG A 646 -40.89 -15.38 -19.48
C ARG A 646 -40.20 -16.50 -18.73
N SER A 647 -40.76 -17.71 -18.80
CA SER A 647 -40.10 -18.90 -18.27
C SER A 647 -38.87 -19.27 -19.10
N SER A 648 -38.04 -20.18 -18.60
CA SER A 648 -36.93 -20.76 -19.37
C SER A 648 -37.40 -21.46 -20.67
N ALA A 649 -38.66 -21.92 -20.70
CA ALA A 649 -39.34 -22.48 -21.87
C ALA A 649 -40.03 -21.41 -22.75
N ASN A 650 -39.77 -20.13 -22.51
CA ASN A 650 -40.31 -18.99 -23.25
C ASN A 650 -41.84 -18.76 -23.11
N ALA A 651 -42.49 -19.37 -22.13
CA ALA A 651 -43.90 -19.06 -21.83
C ALA A 651 -43.98 -17.70 -21.12
N VAL A 652 -44.93 -16.84 -21.50
CA VAL A 652 -45.14 -15.54 -20.84
C VAL A 652 -45.68 -15.77 -19.43
N LEU A 653 -44.91 -15.36 -18.42
CA LEU A 653 -45.31 -15.40 -17.01
C LEU A 653 -46.00 -14.10 -16.59
N ALA A 654 -45.49 -12.97 -17.07
CA ALA A 654 -46.18 -11.68 -16.99
C ALA A 654 -45.73 -10.73 -18.11
N THR A 655 -46.59 -9.78 -18.43
CA THR A 655 -46.24 -8.57 -19.18
C THR A 655 -46.21 -7.40 -18.19
N LEU A 656 -45.01 -6.90 -17.90
CA LEU A 656 -44.76 -5.83 -16.94
C LEU A 656 -45.27 -4.48 -17.47
N ALA A 657 -45.07 -4.23 -18.77
CA ALA A 657 -45.62 -3.08 -19.47
C ALA A 657 -45.74 -3.33 -20.96
N THR A 658 -46.61 -2.56 -21.61
CA THR A 658 -46.65 -2.39 -23.05
C THR A 658 -46.51 -0.91 -23.36
N TYR A 659 -45.45 -0.55 -24.08
CA TYR A 659 -45.26 0.76 -24.66
C TYR A 659 -45.64 0.72 -26.14
N SER A 660 -45.89 1.88 -26.74
CA SER A 660 -46.29 1.97 -28.14
C SER A 660 -45.79 3.26 -28.79
N ASN A 661 -46.07 3.41 -30.08
CA ASN A 661 -45.88 4.67 -30.81
C ASN A 661 -46.50 5.91 -30.11
N LEU A 662 -47.53 5.71 -29.28
CA LEU A 662 -48.15 6.78 -28.48
C LEU A 662 -47.24 7.29 -27.34
N ASN A 663 -46.19 6.55 -26.99
CA ASN A 663 -45.22 6.91 -25.96
C ASN A 663 -43.99 7.65 -26.53
N LYS A 664 -44.05 8.14 -27.78
CA LYS A 664 -42.95 8.84 -28.42
C LYS A 664 -42.46 10.05 -27.61
N GLY A 665 -41.14 10.24 -27.57
CA GLY A 665 -40.49 11.33 -26.87
C GLY A 665 -39.06 11.58 -27.37
N SER A 666 -38.48 12.71 -26.98
CA SER A 666 -37.13 13.11 -27.42
C SER A 666 -36.00 12.58 -26.54
N THR A 667 -36.29 12.07 -25.34
CA THR A 667 -35.30 11.63 -24.35
C THR A 667 -35.61 10.24 -23.82
N TYR A 668 -34.59 9.59 -23.25
CA TYR A 668 -34.76 8.36 -22.48
C TYR A 668 -35.51 8.63 -21.18
N VAL A 669 -36.33 7.67 -20.76
CA VAL A 669 -37.05 7.68 -19.48
C VAL A 669 -36.84 6.34 -18.78
N GLN A 670 -36.36 6.38 -17.54
CA GLN A 670 -36.16 5.17 -16.74
C GLN A 670 -37.50 4.53 -16.38
N LYS A 671 -37.58 3.21 -16.53
CA LYS A 671 -38.71 2.36 -16.13
C LYS A 671 -38.23 1.41 -15.04
N SER A 672 -39.11 1.07 -14.11
CA SER A 672 -38.79 0.18 -12.99
C SER A 672 -39.97 -0.73 -12.66
N PHE A 673 -39.69 -2.00 -12.33
CA PHE A 673 -40.67 -3.04 -12.03
C PHE A 673 -40.18 -3.97 -10.92
N ASP A 674 -41.07 -4.31 -9.99
CA ASP A 674 -40.83 -5.32 -8.97
C ASP A 674 -41.02 -6.74 -9.54
N LEU A 675 -39.99 -7.56 -9.40
CA LEU A 675 -39.91 -8.95 -9.82
C LEU A 675 -39.83 -9.92 -8.63
N SER A 676 -40.11 -9.46 -7.41
CA SER A 676 -40.06 -10.28 -6.19
C SER A 676 -40.98 -11.51 -6.23
N ALA A 677 -41.99 -11.53 -7.11
CA ALA A 677 -42.84 -12.70 -7.35
C ALA A 677 -42.10 -13.89 -8.00
N TYR A 678 -40.93 -13.65 -8.60
CA TYR A 678 -40.15 -14.64 -9.35
C TYR A 678 -38.90 -15.15 -8.61
N LYS A 679 -38.79 -14.86 -7.31
CA LYS A 679 -37.71 -15.35 -6.47
C LYS A 679 -37.62 -16.88 -6.49
N GLY A 680 -36.40 -17.38 -6.53
CA GLY A 680 -36.09 -18.81 -6.62
C GLY A 680 -36.27 -19.40 -8.02
N GLN A 681 -36.59 -18.58 -9.03
CA GLN A 681 -36.79 -19.04 -10.40
C GLN A 681 -35.72 -18.45 -11.33
N THR A 682 -35.38 -19.21 -12.37
CA THR A 682 -34.68 -18.70 -13.54
C THR A 682 -35.72 -18.20 -14.54
N VAL A 683 -35.71 -16.90 -14.81
CA VAL A 683 -36.65 -16.22 -15.72
C VAL A 683 -35.88 -15.51 -16.84
N ARG A 684 -36.58 -15.20 -17.93
CA ARG A 684 -36.08 -14.34 -19.00
C ARG A 684 -36.65 -12.94 -18.83
N ILE A 685 -35.78 -11.94 -18.75
CA ILE A 685 -36.16 -10.54 -18.94
C ILE A 685 -36.22 -10.31 -20.44
N TYR A 686 -37.42 -10.08 -20.97
CA TYR A 686 -37.69 -10.17 -22.40
C TYR A 686 -38.33 -8.88 -22.91
N PHE A 687 -37.77 -8.33 -23.98
CA PHE A 687 -38.29 -7.19 -24.72
C PHE A 687 -38.74 -7.68 -26.10
N GLU A 688 -40.02 -7.48 -26.43
CA GLU A 688 -40.62 -7.85 -27.71
C GLU A 688 -41.14 -6.58 -28.39
N GLY A 689 -40.44 -6.14 -29.42
CA GLY A 689 -40.85 -5.04 -30.28
C GLY A 689 -41.65 -5.59 -31.47
N VAL A 690 -42.84 -5.06 -31.71
CA VAL A 690 -43.70 -5.41 -32.85
C VAL A 690 -44.08 -4.12 -33.54
N GLU A 691 -43.67 -4.00 -34.80
CA GLU A 691 -44.06 -2.94 -35.72
C GLU A 691 -45.13 -3.50 -36.65
N GLY A 692 -46.27 -2.82 -36.74
CA GLY A 692 -47.51 -3.33 -37.32
C GLY A 692 -47.74 -2.94 -38.78
N SER A 693 -47.24 -1.79 -39.26
CA SER A 693 -47.45 -1.35 -40.66
C SER A 693 -46.47 -0.26 -41.15
N THR A 694 -46.87 0.54 -42.16
CA THR A 694 -46.02 1.33 -43.10
C THR A 694 -45.31 2.56 -42.53
N VAL A 695 -45.34 2.80 -41.22
CA VAL A 695 -44.75 4.00 -40.59
C VAL A 695 -43.87 3.57 -39.43
N SER A 696 -42.69 4.17 -39.32
CA SER A 696 -41.67 3.68 -38.41
C SER A 696 -41.91 4.03 -36.95
N THR A 697 -41.73 3.02 -36.09
CA THR A 697 -41.57 3.21 -34.64
C THR A 697 -40.39 2.40 -34.14
N ALA A 698 -39.44 3.07 -33.51
CA ALA A 698 -38.25 2.50 -32.88
C ALA A 698 -38.36 2.56 -31.36
N PHE A 699 -37.91 1.48 -30.71
CA PHE A 699 -37.84 1.36 -29.27
C PHE A 699 -36.38 1.14 -28.86
N LEU A 700 -35.80 2.16 -28.23
CA LEU A 700 -34.41 2.11 -27.78
C LEU A 700 -34.35 1.80 -26.30
N VAL A 701 -33.74 0.68 -25.95
CA VAL A 701 -33.54 0.19 -24.59
C VAL A 701 -32.06 0.28 -24.25
N ASP A 702 -31.76 0.80 -23.06
CA ASP A 702 -30.39 0.92 -22.57
C ASP A 702 -30.31 0.77 -21.04
N ASP A 703 -29.11 0.53 -20.52
CA ASP A 703 -28.80 0.44 -19.09
C ASP A 703 -29.76 -0.47 -18.30
N VAL A 704 -29.95 -1.69 -18.79
CA VAL A 704 -30.82 -2.70 -18.14
C VAL A 704 -30.16 -3.24 -16.87
N SER A 705 -30.89 -3.22 -15.76
CA SER A 705 -30.40 -3.60 -14.44
C SER A 705 -31.46 -4.39 -13.69
N LEU A 706 -31.09 -5.51 -13.06
CA LEU A 706 -31.95 -6.23 -12.14
C LEU A 706 -31.21 -6.42 -10.82
N ILE A 707 -31.62 -5.65 -9.81
CA ILE A 707 -31.03 -5.70 -8.48
C ILE A 707 -31.87 -6.61 -7.59
N ALA A 708 -31.29 -7.72 -7.13
CA ALA A 708 -31.91 -8.59 -6.11
C ALA A 708 -31.26 -8.34 -4.74
N GLN A 709 -32.06 -7.93 -3.77
CA GLN A 709 -31.68 -7.73 -2.36
C GLN A 709 -32.41 -8.75 -1.51
#